data_AF-A0A0S8B6X4-F1
#
_entry.id   AF-A0A0S8B6X4-F1
#
_cell.length_a   1.000
_cell.length_b   1.000
_cell.length_c   1.000
_cell.angle_alpha   90.00
_cell.angle_beta   90.00
_cell.angle_gamma   90.00
#
_symmetry.space_group_name_H-M   'P 1'
#
loop_
_entity.id
_entity.type
_entity.pdbx_description
1 polymer ?
#
loop_
_entity_poly.entity_id
_entity_poly.type
_entity_poly.pdbx_seq_one_letter_code
_entity_poly.pdbx_strand_id
1 'polypeptide(L)'
;MPGCSTHSANRTLQRALRVLCVVFASALLWAGGPAGQGAIAAEDLSNASCLSCHDGKKEKLETKDDEGEMRPLLVIDPGKYAKAVHAKMECIACHKEIVDAKAPHEKKAGAPKANCIQCHADLWAAAQKEGKANEKPRLGVVVQNIEAYKQSFHAKPSKGEKQPRAVCKDCHDTHFFDVPPAGSEARKGPWRLEVPERCAEKCHEDGLEDWSESVHGQLVVEKEDPKGAICIDCHTSHAIAGTGSNAFKLKITGGCGSCHEENYGSYSDTYHGKVNTLGYSYTAKCHDCHGSHNILKVEDENSKVHPDNVLGTCRQCHSKKEGRHEATTGYATFSPHANAHDFKRYPQVWIAARFMIALLAGVFIFFWTHSALWYYREYKDRKEARSRPHVRTEDLPNLQGKQVRRFGPVARLAHLVFALSVMTLVLTGMAVSYADTHWAKAVMGVLGGPQIAGLVHRTSATIMLGIFVVHLVWLVVHLWKIRKTFRWFGPDSLVPSWQDLKDIIGMFKWFFGKGPKPLFDRWTYWERFDYWAVFWGVAVIGGSGLMLAFPTYVAAVLPGWVLNVAGLVHGEEAFLAAVFLFTVHFFNNHFRPEKLPPPDVVMFTGSMAIEEFRREHPLQYRRMVESGELEKYLVDAPSGPMARGSKLLGIALLVVGLLLLVLVITGFLREYLA
;
A
#
# COMPACT_ATOMS: atom_id res chain seq x y z
N MET A 1 8.01 9.51 -27.49
CA MET A 1 8.09 9.48 -28.97
C MET A 1 8.99 10.62 -29.42
N PRO A 2 9.73 10.53 -30.56
CA PRO A 2 9.96 9.39 -31.48
C PRO A 2 11.48 8.99 -31.50
N GLY A 3 11.99 7.94 -32.13
CA GLY A 3 11.43 6.89 -33.00
C GLY A 3 12.55 6.27 -33.86
N CYS A 4 12.34 5.01 -34.26
CA CYS A 4 12.97 4.28 -35.38
C CYS A 4 14.45 3.82 -35.25
N SER A 5 14.86 2.63 -35.68
CA SER A 5 14.23 1.65 -36.59
C SER A 5 14.85 0.27 -36.45
N THR A 6 14.06 -0.77 -36.72
CA THR A 6 14.46 -2.14 -37.02
C THR A 6 14.34 -2.37 -38.54
N HIS A 7 15.28 -3.10 -39.14
CA HIS A 7 15.14 -3.94 -40.34
C HIS A 7 16.45 -4.75 -40.49
N SER A 8 16.40 -6.09 -40.48
CA SER A 8 16.28 -6.98 -41.67
C SER A 8 17.58 -6.97 -42.50
N ALA A 9 18.19 -8.04 -43.02
CA ALA A 9 17.90 -9.45 -43.20
C ALA A 9 19.21 -10.08 -43.71
N ASN A 10 19.54 -11.31 -43.32
CA ASN A 10 19.62 -12.49 -44.20
C ASN A 10 20.82 -12.57 -45.17
N ARG A 11 21.28 -13.83 -45.33
CA ARG A 11 22.09 -14.41 -46.43
C ARG A 11 23.61 -14.43 -46.26
N THR A 12 24.12 -15.60 -45.84
CA THR A 12 24.76 -16.64 -46.68
C THR A 12 26.12 -16.20 -47.23
N LEU A 13 27.20 -16.77 -46.70
CA LEU A 13 27.82 -18.00 -47.20
C LEU A 13 28.58 -17.76 -48.52
N GLN A 14 29.87 -18.12 -48.45
CA GLN A 14 30.80 -18.40 -49.55
C GLN A 14 31.61 -17.25 -50.16
N ARG A 15 32.93 -17.54 -50.16
CA ARG A 15 34.00 -17.12 -51.07
C ARG A 15 34.68 -15.80 -50.71
N ALA A 16 36.00 -15.69 -50.76
CA ALA A 16 37.06 -16.62 -51.09
C ALA A 16 38.39 -15.86 -51.03
N LEU A 17 39.48 -16.60 -50.73
CA LEU A 17 40.83 -16.45 -51.30
C LEU A 17 41.56 -15.11 -50.99
N ARG A 18 42.82 -15.09 -50.55
CA ARG A 18 43.98 -15.82 -51.08
C ARG A 18 45.25 -15.34 -50.35
N VAL A 19 46.32 -16.15 -50.46
CA VAL A 19 47.77 -15.76 -50.49
C VAL A 19 48.44 -15.55 -49.10
N LEU A 20 49.56 -16.18 -48.71
CA LEU A 20 50.67 -16.88 -49.41
C LEU A 20 51.40 -17.85 -48.44
N CYS A 21 51.85 -19.01 -48.95
CA CYS A 21 52.79 -19.96 -48.34
C CYS A 21 54.19 -19.76 -48.92
N VAL A 22 55.28 -19.92 -48.14
CA VAL A 22 56.57 -20.46 -48.63
C VAL A 22 57.26 -21.26 -47.51
N VAL A 23 57.84 -22.39 -47.92
CA VAL A 23 58.43 -23.52 -47.16
C VAL A 23 59.98 -23.49 -47.25
N PHE A 24 60.62 -24.33 -46.42
CA PHE A 24 62.01 -24.87 -46.41
C PHE A 24 62.91 -24.26 -45.32
N ALA A 25 63.25 -24.95 -44.23
CA ALA A 25 63.99 -26.22 -44.02
C ALA A 25 65.52 -26.08 -44.18
N SER A 26 66.23 -26.21 -43.06
CA SER A 26 67.60 -26.77 -43.00
C SER A 26 68.02 -26.98 -41.54
N ALA A 27 68.46 -28.21 -41.26
CA ALA A 27 69.07 -28.64 -40.02
C ALA A 27 70.61 -28.67 -40.17
N LEU A 28 71.26 -28.78 -38.98
CA LEU A 28 72.59 -29.34 -38.67
C LEU A 28 73.81 -28.40 -38.56
N LEU A 29 74.31 -28.34 -37.31
CA LEU A 29 75.68 -28.60 -36.78
C LEU A 29 76.02 -27.56 -35.69
N TRP A 30 76.75 -27.80 -34.58
CA TRP A 30 77.14 -28.91 -33.71
C TRP A 30 77.96 -28.26 -32.54
N ALA A 31 78.20 -29.00 -31.44
CA ALA A 31 79.05 -28.68 -30.27
C ALA A 31 78.47 -27.68 -29.23
N GLY A 32 78.47 -27.93 -27.92
CA GLY A 32 78.99 -29.02 -27.09
C GLY A 32 79.22 -28.53 -25.65
N GLY A 33 78.65 -29.24 -24.66
CA GLY A 33 79.06 -29.27 -23.24
C GLY A 33 78.26 -28.40 -22.24
N PRO A 34 78.29 -28.73 -20.93
CA PRO A 34 78.12 -30.04 -20.30
C PRO A 34 76.89 -30.09 -19.37
N ALA A 35 76.56 -31.30 -18.92
CA ALA A 35 75.55 -31.59 -17.91
C ALA A 35 75.73 -30.74 -16.64
N GLY A 36 74.63 -30.11 -16.21
CA GLY A 36 74.57 -29.32 -14.99
C GLY A 36 73.19 -29.47 -14.34
N GLN A 37 73.13 -30.38 -13.38
CA GLN A 37 72.20 -30.42 -12.24
C GLN A 37 70.73 -30.75 -12.58
N GLY A 38 70.32 -31.92 -12.11
CA GLY A 38 68.93 -32.34 -12.08
C GLY A 38 68.08 -31.28 -11.39
N ALA A 39 67.14 -30.72 -12.14
CA ALA A 39 65.96 -30.14 -11.55
C ALA A 39 65.27 -31.27 -10.80
N ILE A 40 65.27 -31.17 -9.46
CA ILE A 40 64.37 -31.93 -8.61
C ILE A 40 62.98 -31.70 -9.21
N ALA A 41 62.33 -32.76 -9.68
CA ALA A 41 60.96 -32.69 -10.15
C ALA A 41 60.15 -32.05 -9.03
N ALA A 42 59.54 -30.89 -9.29
CA ALA A 42 58.53 -30.35 -8.37
C ALA A 42 57.50 -31.48 -8.16
N GLU A 43 57.21 -31.81 -6.89
CA GLU A 43 56.22 -32.83 -6.60
C GLU A 43 54.91 -32.50 -7.30
N ASP A 44 54.30 -33.51 -7.94
CA ASP A 44 53.02 -33.35 -8.63
C ASP A 44 51.90 -33.16 -7.60
N LEU A 45 51.48 -31.91 -7.44
CA LEU A 45 50.37 -31.48 -6.58
C LEU A 45 49.07 -31.26 -7.38
N SER A 46 48.91 -31.96 -8.50
CA SER A 46 47.67 -31.91 -9.28
C SER A 46 46.49 -32.55 -8.54
N ASN A 47 45.28 -32.19 -8.94
CA ASN A 47 44.05 -32.84 -8.49
C ASN A 47 44.11 -34.37 -8.62
N ALA A 48 44.73 -34.91 -9.67
CA ALA A 48 44.87 -36.35 -9.87
C ALA A 48 45.73 -37.00 -8.78
N SER A 49 46.82 -36.33 -8.38
CA SER A 49 47.68 -36.76 -7.28
C SER A 49 46.91 -36.78 -5.96
N CYS A 50 46.20 -35.69 -5.62
CA CYS A 50 45.39 -35.60 -4.40
C CYS A 50 44.27 -36.67 -4.36
N LEU A 51 43.53 -36.84 -5.47
CA LEU A 51 42.41 -37.78 -5.55
C LEU A 51 42.87 -39.25 -5.52
N SER A 52 44.14 -39.55 -5.80
CA SER A 52 44.67 -40.92 -5.67
C SER A 52 44.61 -41.49 -4.25
N CYS A 53 44.47 -40.62 -3.24
CA CYS A 53 44.30 -40.96 -1.83
C CYS A 53 42.96 -40.45 -1.27
N HIS A 54 42.46 -39.29 -1.72
CA HIS A 54 41.25 -38.65 -1.17
C HIS A 54 39.93 -39.08 -1.83
N ASP A 55 39.93 -39.94 -2.86
CA ASP A 55 38.70 -40.40 -3.53
C ASP A 55 37.86 -41.40 -2.72
N GLY A 56 38.35 -41.83 -1.55
CA GLY A 56 37.67 -42.74 -0.64
C GLY A 56 37.64 -44.20 -1.10
N LYS A 57 38.38 -44.58 -2.15
CA LYS A 57 38.52 -45.98 -2.57
C LYS A 57 39.56 -46.75 -1.76
N LYS A 58 40.44 -46.03 -1.04
CA LYS A 58 41.42 -46.58 -0.10
C LYS A 58 40.92 -46.41 1.35
N GLU A 59 41.68 -46.88 2.32
CA GLU A 59 41.34 -46.83 3.77
C GLU A 59 40.85 -45.44 4.22
N LYS A 60 39.98 -45.42 5.26
CA LYS A 60 39.45 -44.17 5.82
C LYS A 60 40.60 -43.32 6.38
N LEU A 61 40.87 -42.20 5.72
CA LEU A 61 41.88 -41.24 6.15
C LEU A 61 41.36 -40.45 7.36
N GLU A 62 42.21 -40.24 8.36
CA GLU A 62 41.89 -39.46 9.55
C GLU A 62 42.96 -38.39 9.80
N THR A 63 42.55 -37.27 10.40
CA THR A 63 43.45 -36.19 10.80
C THR A 63 43.06 -35.70 12.18
N LYS A 64 44.02 -35.13 12.90
CA LYS A 64 43.72 -34.35 14.10
C LYS A 64 43.04 -33.03 13.71
N ASP A 65 42.05 -32.62 14.49
CA ASP A 65 41.46 -31.29 14.41
C ASP A 65 42.29 -30.24 15.18
N ASP A 66 41.74 -29.03 15.30
CA ASP A 66 42.41 -27.91 15.98
C ASP A 66 42.49 -28.11 17.51
N GLU A 67 41.75 -29.06 18.07
CA GLU A 67 41.69 -29.45 19.48
C GLU A 67 42.52 -30.72 19.78
N GLY A 68 43.04 -31.36 18.73
CA GLY A 68 43.91 -32.53 18.80
C GLY A 68 43.17 -33.86 18.74
N GLU A 69 41.84 -33.85 18.56
CA GLU A 69 41.02 -35.05 18.44
C GLU A 69 41.10 -35.62 17.02
N MET A 70 41.11 -36.95 16.92
CA MET A 70 41.11 -37.64 15.63
C MET A 70 39.72 -37.54 15.00
N ARG A 71 39.66 -37.01 13.78
CA ARG A 71 38.44 -36.98 12.97
C ARG A 71 38.69 -37.56 11.58
N PRO A 72 37.68 -38.20 10.97
CA PRO A 72 37.77 -38.63 9.58
C PRO A 72 37.93 -37.42 8.65
N LEU A 73 38.78 -37.58 7.63
CA LEU A 73 38.87 -36.67 6.50
C LEU A 73 37.66 -36.88 5.59
N LEU A 74 37.19 -35.79 4.99
CA LEU A 74 36.09 -35.84 4.03
C LEU A 74 36.54 -36.57 2.77
N VAL A 75 35.77 -37.57 2.35
CA VAL A 75 35.97 -38.28 1.07
C VAL A 75 35.49 -37.41 -0.08
N ILE A 76 36.32 -37.28 -1.13
CA ILE A 76 36.01 -36.47 -2.31
C ILE A 76 35.63 -37.39 -3.47
N ASP A 77 34.33 -37.49 -3.76
CA ASP A 77 33.84 -38.19 -4.95
C ASP A 77 34.31 -37.44 -6.23
N PRO A 78 35.16 -38.05 -7.08
CA PRO A 78 35.67 -37.39 -8.27
C PRO A 78 34.58 -37.02 -9.29
N GLY A 79 33.52 -37.82 -9.38
CA GLY A 79 32.40 -37.60 -10.30
C GLY A 79 31.52 -36.43 -9.86
N LYS A 80 31.31 -36.27 -8.55
CA LYS A 80 30.63 -35.09 -7.98
C LYS A 80 31.52 -33.84 -8.07
N TYR A 81 32.80 -33.96 -7.75
CA TYR A 81 33.74 -32.83 -7.82
C TYR A 81 33.88 -32.30 -9.26
N ALA A 82 33.88 -33.17 -10.26
CA ALA A 82 33.92 -32.77 -11.68
C ALA A 82 32.75 -31.87 -12.11
N LYS A 83 31.61 -31.91 -11.38
CA LYS A 83 30.45 -31.05 -11.60
C LYS A 83 30.49 -29.75 -10.80
N ALA A 84 31.45 -29.59 -9.88
CA ALA A 84 31.57 -28.42 -9.02
C ALA A 84 31.85 -27.15 -9.81
N VAL A 85 31.38 -26.01 -9.29
CA VAL A 85 31.72 -24.69 -9.86
C VAL A 85 33.24 -24.40 -9.83
N HIS A 86 33.97 -25.13 -9.00
CA HIS A 86 35.41 -25.04 -8.82
C HIS A 86 36.20 -26.19 -9.46
N ALA A 87 35.55 -27.07 -10.24
CA ALA A 87 36.17 -28.28 -10.81
C ALA A 87 37.43 -28.02 -11.67
N LYS A 88 37.60 -26.79 -12.16
CA LYS A 88 38.77 -26.35 -12.96
C LYS A 88 39.93 -25.79 -12.11
N MET A 89 39.79 -25.74 -10.79
CA MET A 89 40.86 -25.29 -9.89
C MET A 89 41.59 -26.49 -9.31
N GLU A 90 42.90 -26.35 -9.13
CA GLU A 90 43.70 -27.33 -8.40
C GLU A 90 43.38 -27.27 -6.89
N CYS A 91 43.43 -28.40 -6.19
CA CYS A 91 43.15 -28.50 -4.76
C CYS A 91 44.02 -27.51 -3.95
N ILE A 92 45.29 -27.38 -4.33
CA ILE A 92 46.25 -26.45 -3.70
C ILE A 92 45.95 -24.97 -3.91
N ALA A 93 45.03 -24.62 -4.83
CA ALA A 93 44.56 -23.24 -4.96
C ALA A 93 43.74 -22.80 -3.73
N CYS A 94 43.08 -23.76 -3.06
CA CYS A 94 42.36 -23.56 -1.81
C CYS A 94 43.18 -24.03 -0.60
N HIS A 95 43.85 -25.17 -0.71
CA HIS A 95 44.72 -25.75 0.32
C HIS A 95 46.16 -25.22 0.21
N LYS A 96 46.31 -23.90 0.32
CA LYS A 96 47.61 -23.21 0.15
C LYS A 96 48.63 -23.56 1.24
N GLU A 97 48.17 -24.20 2.32
CA GLU A 97 49.00 -24.73 3.39
C GLU A 97 49.72 -26.02 3.04
N ILE A 98 49.22 -26.80 2.07
CA ILE A 98 49.80 -28.08 1.68
C ILE A 98 50.93 -27.83 0.67
N VAL A 99 52.11 -28.38 0.94
CA VAL A 99 53.29 -28.19 0.09
C VAL A 99 53.83 -29.48 -0.54
N ASP A 100 53.27 -30.63 -0.17
CA ASP A 100 53.71 -31.96 -0.61
C ASP A 100 52.54 -32.93 -0.85
N ALA A 101 52.82 -34.04 -1.53
CA ALA A 101 51.85 -35.12 -1.79
C ALA A 101 52.06 -36.34 -0.87
N LYS A 102 52.77 -36.19 0.26
CA LYS A 102 53.09 -37.28 1.19
C LYS A 102 52.13 -37.27 2.38
N ALA A 103 51.81 -38.44 2.91
CA ALA A 103 50.99 -38.57 4.13
C ALA A 103 51.90 -38.87 5.34
N PRO A 104 51.79 -38.12 6.46
CA PRO A 104 50.99 -36.91 6.65
C PRO A 104 51.58 -35.70 5.89
N HIS A 105 50.72 -34.84 5.35
CA HIS A 105 51.15 -33.67 4.56
C HIS A 105 52.00 -32.71 5.38
N GLU A 106 53.11 -32.24 4.80
CA GLU A 106 53.85 -31.09 5.27
C GLU A 106 53.00 -29.83 5.10
N LYS A 107 52.85 -29.08 6.20
CA LYS A 107 52.08 -27.83 6.22
C LYS A 107 53.01 -26.64 6.33
N LYS A 108 52.87 -25.68 5.42
CA LYS A 108 53.58 -24.40 5.51
C LYS A 108 53.09 -23.60 6.71
N ALA A 109 53.99 -23.38 7.66
CA ALA A 109 53.71 -22.58 8.86
C ALA A 109 53.23 -21.17 8.49
N GLY A 110 52.12 -20.72 9.09
CA GLY A 110 51.53 -19.40 8.85
C GLY A 110 50.78 -19.26 7.52
N ALA A 111 50.63 -20.32 6.72
CA ALA A 111 49.81 -20.27 5.52
C ALA A 111 48.32 -20.10 5.87
N PRO A 112 47.58 -19.24 5.16
CA PRO A 112 46.16 -19.04 5.42
C PRO A 112 45.36 -20.28 5.03
N LYS A 113 44.48 -20.75 5.93
CA LYS A 113 43.46 -21.75 5.61
C LYS A 113 42.52 -21.23 4.51
N ALA A 114 41.85 -22.13 3.80
CA ALA A 114 40.89 -21.78 2.75
C ALA A 114 39.81 -20.79 3.26
N ASN A 115 39.70 -19.63 2.60
CA ASN A 115 38.74 -18.58 2.93
C ASN A 115 37.98 -18.14 1.68
N CYS A 116 36.69 -18.52 1.60
CA CYS A 116 35.83 -18.25 0.45
C CYS A 116 35.68 -16.73 0.20
N ILE A 117 35.43 -15.97 1.27
CA ILE A 117 35.14 -14.53 1.19
C ILE A 117 36.36 -13.77 0.67
N GLN A 118 37.53 -14.01 1.25
CA GLN A 118 38.76 -13.33 0.86
C GLN A 118 39.15 -13.68 -0.57
N CYS A 119 39.13 -14.97 -0.93
CA CYS A 119 39.51 -15.43 -2.27
C CYS A 119 38.62 -14.78 -3.35
N HIS A 120 37.29 -14.80 -3.18
CA HIS A 120 36.39 -14.18 -4.15
C HIS A 120 36.53 -12.66 -4.22
N ALA A 121 36.77 -11.99 -3.08
CA ALA A 121 37.02 -10.55 -3.06
C ALA A 121 38.30 -10.16 -3.81
N ASP A 122 39.40 -10.89 -3.58
CA ASP A 122 40.68 -10.64 -4.25
C ASP A 122 40.58 -10.86 -5.76
N LEU A 123 39.96 -11.97 -6.18
CA LEU A 123 39.75 -12.29 -7.60
C LEU A 123 38.88 -11.22 -8.28
N TRP A 124 37.89 -10.69 -7.58
CA TRP A 124 37.01 -9.67 -8.12
C TRP A 124 37.71 -8.30 -8.23
N ALA A 125 38.46 -7.90 -7.20
CA ALA A 125 39.26 -6.69 -7.23
C ALA A 125 40.30 -6.72 -8.37
N ALA A 126 40.96 -7.86 -8.58
CA ALA A 126 41.86 -8.06 -9.72
C ALA A 126 41.13 -7.92 -11.06
N ALA A 127 39.98 -8.59 -11.22
CA ALA A 127 39.18 -8.50 -12.44
C ALA A 127 38.70 -7.07 -12.75
N GLN A 128 38.34 -6.30 -11.72
CA GLN A 128 37.97 -4.89 -11.87
C GLN A 128 39.17 -4.03 -12.27
N LYS A 129 40.32 -4.21 -11.63
CA LYS A 129 41.55 -3.47 -11.94
C LYS A 129 42.02 -3.73 -13.38
N GLU A 130 41.83 -4.95 -13.88
CA GLU A 130 42.17 -5.34 -15.25
C GLU A 130 41.11 -4.96 -16.30
N GLY A 131 39.96 -4.41 -15.90
CA GLY A 131 38.85 -4.11 -16.82
C GLY A 131 38.11 -5.34 -17.34
N LYS A 132 38.31 -6.51 -16.72
CA LYS A 132 37.74 -7.82 -17.14
C LYS A 132 36.53 -8.27 -16.31
N ALA A 133 35.92 -7.38 -15.54
CA ALA A 133 34.77 -7.71 -14.69
C ALA A 133 33.61 -8.33 -15.51
N ASN A 134 33.38 -7.84 -16.73
CA ASN A 134 32.34 -8.34 -17.63
C ASN A 134 32.59 -9.76 -18.14
N GLU A 135 33.84 -10.23 -18.13
CA GLU A 135 34.21 -11.60 -18.53
C GLU A 135 33.99 -12.61 -17.38
N LYS A 136 33.77 -12.13 -16.15
CA LYS A 136 33.58 -12.97 -14.95
C LYS A 136 32.24 -12.69 -14.25
N PRO A 137 31.09 -12.77 -14.94
CA PRO A 137 29.79 -12.40 -14.37
C PRO A 137 29.40 -13.27 -13.16
N ARG A 138 29.76 -14.56 -13.16
CA ARG A 138 29.51 -15.47 -12.03
C ARG A 138 30.25 -15.02 -10.75
N LEU A 139 31.49 -14.55 -10.89
CA LEU A 139 32.28 -14.06 -9.76
C LEU A 139 31.64 -12.79 -9.16
N GLY A 140 31.15 -11.88 -10.01
CA GLY A 140 30.43 -10.69 -9.55
C GLY A 140 29.19 -11.03 -8.73
N VAL A 141 28.38 -12.01 -9.17
CA VAL A 141 27.21 -12.49 -8.42
C VAL A 141 27.61 -13.09 -7.07
N VAL A 142 28.70 -13.86 -6.99
CA VAL A 142 29.19 -14.42 -5.73
C VAL A 142 29.64 -13.32 -4.77
N VAL A 143 30.34 -12.30 -5.24
CA VAL A 143 30.72 -11.15 -4.41
C VAL A 143 29.49 -10.38 -3.92
N GLN A 144 28.47 -10.20 -4.76
CA GLN A 144 27.20 -9.61 -4.31
C GLN A 144 26.52 -10.45 -3.22
N ASN A 145 26.53 -11.78 -3.36
CA ASN A 145 26.01 -12.69 -2.32
C ASN A 145 26.82 -12.60 -1.02
N ILE A 146 28.15 -12.46 -1.10
CA ILE A 146 29.03 -12.26 0.05
C ILE A 146 28.64 -10.96 0.78
N GLU A 147 28.44 -9.87 0.05
CA GLU A 147 28.03 -8.59 0.66
C GLU A 147 26.63 -8.68 1.29
N ALA A 148 25.69 -9.38 0.65
CA ALA A 148 24.38 -9.65 1.24
C ALA A 148 24.51 -10.50 2.53
N TYR A 149 25.32 -11.55 2.50
CA TYR A 149 25.59 -12.41 3.66
C TYR A 149 26.17 -11.61 4.82
N LYS A 150 27.18 -10.75 4.60
CA LYS A 150 27.78 -9.91 5.64
C LYS A 150 26.74 -9.04 6.37
N GLN A 151 25.66 -8.66 5.71
CA GLN A 151 24.57 -7.86 6.29
C GLN A 151 23.47 -8.72 6.96
N SER A 152 23.47 -10.02 6.69
CA SER A 152 22.47 -10.96 7.20
C SER A 152 22.55 -11.17 8.71
N PHE A 153 21.50 -11.78 9.25
CA PHE A 153 21.44 -12.23 10.63
C PHE A 153 22.48 -13.33 10.92
N HIS A 154 22.78 -14.19 9.93
CA HIS A 154 23.71 -15.31 10.07
C HIS A 154 25.17 -14.88 10.16
N ALA A 155 25.57 -13.80 9.49
CA ALA A 155 26.93 -13.27 9.61
C ALA A 155 27.20 -12.54 10.93
N LYS A 156 26.16 -12.27 11.73
CA LYS A 156 26.32 -11.61 13.03
C LYS A 156 26.63 -12.65 14.09
N PRO A 157 27.53 -12.37 15.04
CA PRO A 157 27.76 -13.25 16.17
C PRO A 157 26.57 -13.28 17.13
N SER A 158 26.47 -14.37 17.89
CA SER A 158 25.59 -14.46 19.06
C SER A 158 26.14 -13.67 20.24
N LYS A 159 25.29 -13.36 21.23
CA LYS A 159 25.68 -12.55 22.38
C LYS A 159 26.76 -13.29 23.19
N GLY A 160 27.98 -12.75 23.22
CA GLY A 160 29.12 -13.36 23.92
C GLY A 160 30.03 -14.21 23.04
N GLU A 161 29.68 -14.40 21.77
CA GLU A 161 30.49 -15.14 20.80
C GLU A 161 31.25 -14.20 19.87
N LYS A 162 32.41 -14.66 19.39
CA LYS A 162 33.22 -13.94 18.39
C LYS A 162 32.93 -14.41 16.96
N GLN A 163 32.37 -15.61 16.80
CA GLN A 163 32.13 -16.23 15.50
C GLN A 163 30.73 -15.90 14.97
N PRO A 164 30.54 -15.81 13.64
CA PRO A 164 29.21 -15.68 13.05
C PRO A 164 28.36 -16.91 13.35
N ARG A 165 27.03 -16.76 13.35
CA ARG A 165 26.07 -17.85 13.61
C ARG A 165 26.15 -18.98 12.58
N ALA A 166 26.42 -18.65 11.32
CA ALA A 166 26.65 -19.63 10.26
C ALA A 166 27.58 -19.03 9.21
N VAL A 167 28.48 -19.83 8.66
CA VAL A 167 29.40 -19.49 7.56
C VAL A 167 29.04 -20.23 6.27
N CYS A 168 29.69 -19.87 5.16
CA CYS A 168 29.38 -20.44 3.84
C CYS A 168 29.38 -21.97 3.80
N LYS A 169 30.32 -22.61 4.51
CA LYS A 169 30.45 -24.08 4.57
C LYS A 169 29.34 -24.79 5.36
N ASP A 170 28.55 -24.03 6.12
CA ASP A 170 27.45 -24.60 6.91
C ASP A 170 26.21 -24.78 6.02
N CYS A 171 26.10 -24.03 4.92
CA CYS A 171 24.98 -24.11 3.97
C CYS A 171 25.39 -24.64 2.58
N HIS A 172 26.68 -24.53 2.23
CA HIS A 172 27.23 -25.03 0.97
C HIS A 172 28.26 -26.12 1.22
N ASP A 173 28.22 -27.14 0.37
CA ASP A 173 29.31 -28.12 0.32
C ASP A 173 30.61 -27.45 -0.12
N THR A 174 31.70 -27.74 0.57
CA THR A 174 33.01 -27.10 0.37
C THR A 174 33.78 -27.61 -0.85
N HIS A 175 33.49 -28.82 -1.33
CA HIS A 175 34.23 -29.45 -2.42
C HIS A 175 33.36 -29.68 -3.66
N PHE A 176 32.10 -30.07 -3.50
CA PHE A 176 31.19 -30.31 -4.63
C PHE A 176 30.51 -29.04 -5.11
N PHE A 177 30.22 -28.08 -4.21
CA PHE A 177 29.60 -26.77 -4.49
C PHE A 177 28.79 -26.72 -5.80
N ASP A 178 27.72 -27.51 -5.88
CA ASP A 178 26.90 -27.66 -7.09
C ASP A 178 25.63 -26.82 -6.96
N VAL A 179 25.72 -25.57 -7.40
CA VAL A 179 24.64 -24.59 -7.31
C VAL A 179 24.18 -24.26 -8.72
N PRO A 180 23.03 -24.79 -9.18
CA PRO A 180 22.54 -24.56 -10.54
C PRO A 180 22.38 -23.07 -10.85
N PRO A 181 22.59 -22.65 -12.11
CA PRO A 181 22.35 -21.27 -12.54
C PRO A 181 20.95 -20.79 -12.18
N ALA A 182 20.84 -19.52 -11.80
CA ALA A 182 19.55 -18.88 -11.54
C ALA A 182 18.65 -19.00 -12.79
N GLY A 183 17.38 -19.32 -12.59
CA GLY A 183 16.39 -19.47 -13.67
C GLY A 183 16.43 -20.80 -14.43
N SER A 184 17.42 -21.68 -14.18
CA SER A 184 17.45 -23.01 -14.79
C SER A 184 16.37 -23.95 -14.23
N GLU A 185 15.95 -24.94 -15.02
CA GLU A 185 14.97 -25.94 -14.56
C GLU A 185 15.50 -26.78 -13.40
N ALA A 186 16.81 -27.08 -13.37
CA ALA A 186 17.44 -27.72 -12.22
C ALA A 186 17.28 -26.87 -10.93
N ARG A 187 17.38 -25.54 -11.05
CA ARG A 187 17.18 -24.60 -9.93
C ARG A 187 15.71 -24.49 -9.51
N LYS A 188 14.77 -24.63 -10.45
CA LYS A 188 13.32 -24.55 -10.18
C LYS A 188 12.71 -25.88 -9.76
N GLY A 189 13.41 -27.00 -9.95
CA GLY A 189 12.94 -28.35 -9.65
C GLY A 189 13.78 -29.01 -8.55
N PRO A 190 14.56 -30.07 -8.86
CA PRO A 190 15.21 -30.90 -7.84
C PRO A 190 16.03 -30.15 -6.80
N TRP A 191 16.78 -29.12 -7.21
CA TRP A 191 17.60 -28.36 -6.27
C TRP A 191 16.80 -27.67 -5.17
N ARG A 192 15.54 -27.25 -5.45
CA ARG A 192 14.65 -26.64 -4.46
C ARG A 192 14.21 -27.62 -3.39
N LEU A 193 13.98 -28.88 -3.77
CA LEU A 193 13.52 -29.93 -2.85
C LEU A 193 14.55 -30.21 -1.75
N GLU A 194 15.84 -30.03 -2.06
CA GLU A 194 16.96 -30.25 -1.12
C GLU A 194 17.26 -29.03 -0.22
N VAL A 195 16.67 -27.86 -0.47
CA VAL A 195 16.98 -26.64 0.31
C VAL A 195 16.55 -26.73 1.78
N PRO A 196 15.34 -27.23 2.12
CA PRO A 196 14.90 -27.32 3.51
C PRO A 196 15.88 -28.08 4.40
N GLU A 197 16.36 -29.24 3.95
CA GLU A 197 17.35 -30.05 4.67
C GLU A 197 18.64 -29.27 4.93
N ARG A 198 19.17 -28.56 3.92
CA ARG A 198 20.39 -27.73 4.09
C ARG A 198 20.24 -26.63 5.13
N CYS A 199 19.03 -26.11 5.32
CA CYS A 199 18.77 -25.08 6.34
C CYS A 199 18.62 -25.68 7.73
N ALA A 200 18.14 -26.91 7.84
CA ALA A 200 17.62 -27.47 9.07
C ALA A 200 18.52 -28.50 9.74
N GLU A 201 19.20 -29.36 8.97
CA GLU A 201 19.93 -30.55 9.45
C GLU A 201 20.92 -30.26 10.59
N LYS A 202 21.41 -29.01 10.71
CA LYS A 202 22.36 -28.60 11.74
C LYS A 202 21.85 -27.51 12.70
N CYS A 203 20.77 -26.81 12.36
CA CYS A 203 20.46 -25.51 13.01
C CYS A 203 18.97 -25.18 13.17
N HIS A 204 18.08 -25.72 12.36
CA HIS A 204 16.66 -25.35 12.33
C HIS A 204 15.74 -26.58 12.32
N GLU A 205 16.07 -27.59 13.12
CA GLU A 205 15.34 -28.85 13.24
C GLU A 205 13.85 -28.61 13.55
N ASP A 206 13.54 -27.86 14.62
CA ASP A 206 12.16 -27.51 14.99
C ASP A 206 11.41 -26.81 13.84
N GLY A 207 12.11 -25.95 13.10
CA GLY A 207 11.53 -25.22 11.98
C GLY A 207 11.21 -26.12 10.79
N LEU A 208 11.99 -27.17 10.57
CA LEU A 208 11.75 -28.17 9.54
C LEU A 208 10.60 -29.10 9.92
N GLU A 209 10.53 -29.52 11.18
CA GLU A 209 9.45 -30.35 11.70
C GLU A 209 8.10 -29.64 11.49
N ASP A 210 7.94 -28.44 12.05
CA ASP A 210 6.72 -27.61 11.88
C ASP A 210 6.36 -27.36 10.40
N TRP A 211 7.38 -27.08 9.57
CA TRP A 211 7.17 -26.81 8.16
C TRP A 211 6.75 -28.06 7.39
N SER A 212 7.33 -29.22 7.70
CA SER A 212 7.04 -30.49 7.02
C SER A 212 5.57 -30.92 7.19
N GLU A 213 4.98 -30.62 8.35
CA GLU A 213 3.57 -30.87 8.64
C GLU A 213 2.62 -29.85 7.96
N SER A 214 3.15 -28.72 7.51
CA SER A 214 2.35 -27.68 6.86
C SER A 214 1.89 -28.08 5.46
N VAL A 215 0.89 -27.37 4.94
CA VAL A 215 0.44 -27.51 3.55
C VAL A 215 1.53 -27.23 2.53
N HIS A 216 2.52 -26.38 2.86
CA HIS A 216 3.66 -26.13 1.98
C HIS A 216 4.68 -27.27 2.04
N GLY A 217 4.99 -27.77 3.25
CA GLY A 217 5.90 -28.89 3.46
C GLY A 217 5.38 -30.17 2.84
N GLN A 218 4.11 -30.52 3.06
CA GLN A 218 3.47 -31.68 2.45
C GLN A 218 3.54 -31.65 0.91
N LEU A 219 3.40 -30.47 0.28
CA LEU A 219 3.57 -30.36 -1.17
C LEU A 219 5.01 -30.67 -1.62
N VAL A 220 6.01 -30.24 -0.85
CA VAL A 220 7.43 -30.42 -1.21
C VAL A 220 7.92 -31.83 -0.86
N VAL A 221 7.57 -32.35 0.32
CA VAL A 221 8.08 -33.62 0.86
C VAL A 221 7.28 -34.81 0.35
N GLU A 222 5.94 -34.77 0.43
CA GLU A 222 5.12 -35.92 0.07
C GLU A 222 4.86 -36.01 -1.44
N LYS A 223 4.70 -34.85 -2.10
CA LYS A 223 4.36 -34.79 -3.53
C LYS A 223 5.53 -34.46 -4.43
N GLU A 224 6.71 -34.20 -3.86
CA GLU A 224 7.91 -33.76 -4.59
C GLU A 224 7.64 -32.57 -5.53
N ASP A 225 6.68 -31.69 -5.18
CA ASP A 225 6.29 -30.55 -6.00
C ASP A 225 7.14 -29.33 -5.63
N PRO A 226 8.06 -28.89 -6.51
CA PRO A 226 8.96 -27.77 -6.21
C PRO A 226 8.25 -26.40 -6.20
N LYS A 227 6.96 -26.36 -6.53
CA LYS A 227 6.10 -25.17 -6.40
C LYS A 227 5.70 -24.87 -4.96
N GLY A 228 5.81 -25.83 -4.05
CA GLY A 228 5.62 -25.58 -2.62
C GLY A 228 6.63 -24.55 -2.11
N ALA A 229 6.19 -23.72 -1.16
CA ALA A 229 7.04 -22.70 -0.55
C ALA A 229 8.08 -23.36 0.37
N ILE A 230 9.35 -23.06 0.14
CA ILE A 230 10.50 -23.52 0.94
C ILE A 230 11.11 -22.35 1.73
N CYS A 231 12.07 -22.65 2.61
CA CYS A 231 12.68 -21.69 3.54
C CYS A 231 13.14 -20.39 2.86
N ILE A 232 13.74 -20.48 1.67
CA ILE A 232 14.31 -19.33 0.96
C ILE A 232 13.27 -18.43 0.28
N ASP A 233 12.03 -18.90 0.08
CA ASP A 233 10.96 -18.06 -0.46
C ASP A 233 10.49 -17.03 0.60
N CYS A 234 10.64 -17.38 1.88
CA CYS A 234 10.30 -16.54 3.01
C CYS A 234 11.51 -15.77 3.59
N HIS A 235 12.67 -16.42 3.70
CA HIS A 235 13.86 -15.86 4.38
C HIS A 235 14.93 -15.28 3.45
N THR A 236 14.87 -15.55 2.14
CA THR A 236 15.99 -15.37 1.17
C THR A 236 17.21 -16.26 1.50
N SER A 237 18.14 -16.45 0.55
CA SER A 237 19.30 -17.34 0.77
C SER A 237 20.50 -16.65 1.43
N HIS A 238 20.80 -15.40 1.07
CA HIS A 238 22.02 -14.72 1.53
C HIS A 238 21.74 -13.42 2.29
N ALA A 239 20.53 -12.87 2.25
CA ALA A 239 20.17 -11.62 2.92
C ALA A 239 19.16 -11.86 4.07
N ILE A 240 19.32 -12.97 4.79
CA ILE A 240 18.38 -13.41 5.83
C ILE A 240 18.30 -12.34 6.92
N ALA A 241 17.12 -11.75 7.09
CA ALA A 241 16.87 -10.77 8.13
C ALA A 241 16.37 -11.47 9.41
N GLY A 242 16.64 -10.87 10.57
CA GLY A 242 16.11 -11.37 11.84
C GLY A 242 14.58 -11.23 11.87
N THR A 243 13.90 -12.32 12.25
CA THR A 243 12.43 -12.43 12.22
C THR A 243 11.70 -11.42 13.12
N GLY A 244 12.37 -10.96 14.18
CA GLY A 244 11.86 -9.91 15.06
C GLY A 244 11.81 -8.51 14.42
N SER A 245 12.54 -8.27 13.33
CA SER A 245 12.67 -6.94 12.71
C SER A 245 11.42 -6.50 11.94
N ASN A 246 11.14 -5.20 11.93
CA ASN A 246 10.02 -4.65 11.14
C ASN A 246 10.23 -4.87 9.64
N ALA A 247 11.46 -4.75 9.15
CA ALA A 247 11.78 -5.00 7.75
C ALA A 247 11.41 -6.43 7.32
N PHE A 248 11.71 -7.44 8.15
CA PHE A 248 11.31 -8.81 7.88
C PHE A 248 9.79 -8.98 7.88
N LYS A 249 9.11 -8.49 8.93
CA LYS A 249 7.64 -8.60 9.09
C LYS A 249 6.85 -7.96 7.95
N LEU A 250 7.33 -6.84 7.42
CA LEU A 250 6.72 -6.18 6.26
C LEU A 250 6.98 -6.97 4.97
N LYS A 251 8.23 -7.38 4.76
CA LYS A 251 8.63 -8.12 3.55
C LYS A 251 7.92 -9.47 3.43
N ILE A 252 7.80 -10.22 4.53
CA ILE A 252 7.18 -11.56 4.51
C ILE A 252 5.69 -11.50 4.13
N THR A 253 5.00 -10.43 4.51
CA THR A 253 3.57 -10.24 4.19
C THR A 253 3.37 -10.16 2.67
N GLY A 254 4.25 -9.44 1.95
CA GLY A 254 4.26 -9.44 0.48
C GLY A 254 4.74 -10.76 -0.14
N GLY A 255 5.55 -11.54 0.57
CA GLY A 255 6.01 -12.86 0.12
C GLY A 255 4.85 -13.82 -0.14
N CYS A 256 3.86 -13.86 0.75
CA CYS A 256 2.64 -14.67 0.56
C CYS A 256 1.89 -14.28 -0.73
N GLY A 257 1.82 -12.98 -1.04
CA GLY A 257 1.13 -12.45 -2.23
C GLY A 257 1.77 -12.82 -3.56
N SER A 258 3.03 -13.27 -3.58
CA SER A 258 3.70 -13.73 -4.81
C SER A 258 3.10 -15.01 -5.39
N CYS A 259 2.38 -15.79 -4.58
CA CYS A 259 1.61 -16.97 -5.02
C CYS A 259 0.11 -16.88 -4.67
N HIS A 260 -0.27 -16.13 -3.62
CA HIS A 260 -1.65 -15.96 -3.18
C HIS A 260 -2.18 -14.55 -3.46
N GLU A 261 -2.11 -14.13 -4.72
CA GLU A 261 -2.42 -12.76 -5.15
C GLU A 261 -3.83 -12.30 -4.75
N GLU A 262 -4.86 -13.13 -4.98
CA GLU A 262 -6.24 -12.79 -4.62
C GLU A 262 -6.43 -12.58 -3.11
N ASN A 263 -5.91 -13.50 -2.30
CA ASN A 263 -6.00 -13.39 -0.84
C ASN A 263 -5.18 -12.21 -0.29
N TYR A 264 -4.06 -11.90 -0.95
CA TYR A 264 -3.23 -10.73 -0.62
C TYR A 264 -3.97 -9.42 -0.94
N GLY A 265 -4.67 -9.35 -2.08
CA GLY A 265 -5.55 -8.23 -2.43
C GLY A 265 -6.61 -8.01 -1.36
N SER A 266 -7.43 -9.02 -1.07
CA SER A 266 -8.51 -8.89 -0.07
C SER A 266 -7.99 -8.57 1.34
N TYR A 267 -6.82 -9.10 1.72
CA TYR A 267 -6.16 -8.76 2.98
C TYR A 267 -5.71 -7.29 2.99
N SER A 268 -5.12 -6.82 1.89
CA SER A 268 -4.60 -5.46 1.72
C SER A 268 -5.72 -4.42 1.83
N ASP A 269 -6.96 -4.78 1.49
CA ASP A 269 -8.14 -3.92 1.62
C ASP A 269 -8.63 -3.76 3.07
N THR A 270 -8.24 -4.69 3.96
CA THR A 270 -8.58 -4.59 5.38
C THR A 270 -7.76 -3.51 6.07
N TYR A 271 -8.22 -3.06 7.25
CA TYR A 271 -7.43 -2.15 8.09
C TYR A 271 -6.04 -2.73 8.44
N HIS A 272 -5.95 -4.04 8.66
CA HIS A 272 -4.67 -4.70 8.96
C HIS A 272 -3.69 -4.59 7.80
N GLY A 273 -4.15 -4.90 6.58
CA GLY A 273 -3.36 -4.82 5.36
C GLY A 273 -3.05 -3.39 4.92
N LYS A 274 -3.98 -2.44 5.09
CA LYS A 274 -3.73 -1.00 4.82
C LYS A 274 -2.59 -0.46 5.67
N VAL A 275 -2.56 -0.76 6.97
CA VAL A 275 -1.46 -0.35 7.86
C VAL A 275 -0.14 -1.01 7.49
N ASN A 276 -0.16 -2.29 7.08
CA ASN A 276 1.03 -2.98 6.57
C ASN A 276 1.57 -2.34 5.29
N THR A 277 0.68 -2.01 4.36
CA THR A 277 0.98 -1.35 3.08
C THR A 277 1.57 0.04 3.27
N LEU A 278 1.14 0.75 4.33
CA LEU A 278 1.73 2.01 4.77
C LEU A 278 3.14 1.86 5.38
N GLY A 279 3.62 0.63 5.59
CA GLY A 279 4.96 0.33 6.09
C GLY A 279 5.04 0.09 7.60
N TYR A 280 3.94 -0.28 8.25
CA TYR A 280 3.89 -0.51 9.71
C TYR A 280 3.53 -1.96 10.04
N SER A 281 4.31 -2.59 10.92
CA SER A 281 4.25 -4.05 11.19
C SER A 281 3.39 -4.47 12.40
N TYR A 282 2.78 -3.52 13.11
CA TYR A 282 2.12 -3.75 14.40
C TYR A 282 0.64 -4.21 14.30
N THR A 283 0.08 -4.27 13.08
CA THR A 283 -1.23 -4.88 12.76
C THR A 283 -1.05 -6.32 12.31
N ALA A 284 -2.10 -7.14 12.38
CA ALA A 284 -2.00 -8.56 12.02
C ALA A 284 -1.55 -8.75 10.56
N LYS A 285 -0.71 -9.76 10.33
CA LYS A 285 -0.17 -10.18 9.03
C LYS A 285 -0.62 -11.60 8.73
N CYS A 286 -0.39 -12.09 7.51
CA CYS A 286 -0.81 -13.43 7.10
C CYS A 286 -0.38 -14.50 8.12
N HIS A 287 0.88 -14.46 8.57
CA HIS A 287 1.43 -15.44 9.51
C HIS A 287 0.86 -15.35 10.94
N ASP A 288 0.30 -14.20 11.35
CA ASP A 288 -0.31 -14.06 12.67
C ASP A 288 -1.63 -14.85 12.75
N CYS A 289 -2.32 -15.00 11.62
CA CYS A 289 -3.55 -15.78 11.53
C CYS A 289 -3.29 -17.22 11.10
N HIS A 290 -2.44 -17.44 10.09
CA HIS A 290 -2.25 -18.76 9.49
C HIS A 290 -1.13 -19.60 10.12
N GLY A 291 -0.22 -18.99 10.90
CA GLY A 291 1.03 -19.63 11.33
C GLY A 291 2.22 -19.25 10.43
N SER A 292 3.43 -19.56 10.90
CA SER A 292 4.68 -19.20 10.18
C SER A 292 5.24 -20.40 9.42
N HIS A 293 5.58 -21.47 10.14
CA HIS A 293 6.04 -22.73 9.55
C HIS A 293 4.91 -23.77 9.52
N ASN A 294 4.05 -23.81 10.55
CA ASN A 294 2.91 -24.72 10.67
C ASN A 294 1.60 -24.21 10.02
N ILE A 295 1.65 -23.85 8.73
CA ILE A 295 0.46 -23.38 8.00
C ILE A 295 -0.41 -24.58 7.59
N LEU A 296 -1.56 -24.74 8.23
CA LEU A 296 -2.50 -25.85 8.00
C LEU A 296 -3.70 -25.45 7.12
N LYS A 297 -4.43 -26.44 6.61
CA LYS A 297 -5.70 -26.23 5.89
C LYS A 297 -6.75 -25.62 6.82
N VAL A 298 -7.76 -24.94 6.28
CA VAL A 298 -8.79 -24.29 7.09
C VAL A 298 -9.68 -25.32 7.81
N GLU A 299 -9.86 -26.49 7.20
CA GLU A 299 -10.68 -27.59 7.70
C GLU A 299 -9.95 -28.45 8.75
N ASP A 300 -8.66 -28.21 8.97
CA ASP A 300 -7.88 -28.93 9.99
C ASP A 300 -8.21 -28.38 11.39
N GLU A 301 -8.54 -29.25 12.34
CA GLU A 301 -8.91 -28.88 13.71
C GLU A 301 -7.79 -28.16 14.47
N ASN A 302 -6.52 -28.37 14.10
CA ASN A 302 -5.37 -27.68 14.70
C ASN A 302 -5.06 -26.34 14.01
N SER A 303 -5.74 -26.02 12.91
CA SER A 303 -5.53 -24.78 12.19
C SER A 303 -5.97 -23.58 13.01
N LYS A 304 -5.11 -22.56 13.09
CA LYS A 304 -5.42 -21.29 13.76
C LYS A 304 -6.62 -20.55 13.14
N VAL A 305 -6.93 -20.83 11.88
CA VAL A 305 -8.07 -20.24 11.17
C VAL A 305 -9.26 -21.19 11.04
N HIS A 306 -9.23 -22.35 11.71
CA HIS A 306 -10.39 -23.22 11.83
C HIS A 306 -11.55 -22.44 12.49
N PRO A 307 -12.82 -22.65 12.08
CA PRO A 307 -13.98 -21.96 12.66
C PRO A 307 -14.05 -21.99 14.19
N ASP A 308 -13.59 -23.07 14.82
CA ASP A 308 -13.59 -23.21 16.29
C ASP A 308 -12.40 -22.50 16.96
N ASN A 309 -11.32 -22.23 16.23
CA ASN A 309 -10.08 -21.65 16.74
C ASN A 309 -9.95 -20.14 16.45
N VAL A 310 -10.62 -19.64 15.41
CA VAL A 310 -10.44 -18.28 14.88
C VAL A 310 -10.63 -17.19 15.95
N LEU A 311 -11.57 -17.38 16.89
CA LEU A 311 -11.77 -16.44 17.99
C LEU A 311 -10.55 -16.39 18.92
N GLY A 312 -9.95 -17.55 19.22
CA GLY A 312 -8.70 -17.64 19.97
C GLY A 312 -7.56 -16.94 19.24
N THR A 313 -7.48 -17.09 17.91
CA THR A 313 -6.52 -16.39 17.06
C THR A 313 -6.69 -14.88 17.11
N CYS A 314 -7.92 -14.37 16.99
CA CYS A 314 -8.18 -12.93 17.17
C CYS A 314 -7.70 -12.45 18.55
N ARG A 315 -7.99 -13.20 19.61
CA ARG A 315 -7.64 -12.85 21.00
C ARG A 315 -6.14 -12.78 21.30
N GLN A 316 -5.28 -13.35 20.44
CA GLN A 316 -3.82 -13.18 20.56
C GLN A 316 -3.42 -11.70 20.51
N CYS A 317 -4.11 -10.89 19.69
CA CYS A 317 -3.92 -9.45 19.61
C CYS A 317 -5.08 -8.66 20.24
N HIS A 318 -6.32 -9.12 20.08
CA HIS A 318 -7.53 -8.47 20.56
C HIS A 318 -7.89 -8.93 21.98
N SER A 319 -7.02 -8.60 22.94
CA SER A 319 -7.22 -8.83 24.37
C SER A 319 -7.02 -7.55 25.18
N LYS A 320 -7.69 -7.47 26.34
CA LYS A 320 -7.54 -6.34 27.27
C LYS A 320 -6.09 -6.12 27.72
N LYS A 321 -5.28 -7.18 27.78
CA LYS A 321 -3.88 -7.15 28.22
C LYS A 321 -3.00 -6.32 27.28
N GLU A 322 -3.34 -6.28 25.99
CA GLU A 322 -2.59 -5.55 24.95
C GLU A 322 -3.09 -4.11 24.74
N GLY A 323 -4.01 -3.62 25.58
CA GLY A 323 -4.62 -2.30 25.43
C GLY A 323 -5.45 -2.14 24.14
N ARG A 324 -5.87 -3.26 23.53
CA ARG A 324 -6.67 -3.30 22.30
C ARG A 324 -8.11 -3.71 22.60
N HIS A 325 -9.00 -3.49 21.62
CA HIS A 325 -10.37 -3.97 21.66
C HIS A 325 -10.41 -5.49 21.87
N GLU A 326 -11.19 -5.94 22.85
CA GLU A 326 -11.37 -7.37 23.15
C GLU A 326 -12.21 -8.05 22.07
N ALA A 327 -11.77 -9.20 21.58
CA ALA A 327 -12.53 -10.01 20.63
C ALA A 327 -13.62 -10.83 21.35
N THR A 328 -14.87 -10.46 21.10
CA THR A 328 -16.10 -11.11 21.56
C THR A 328 -16.56 -12.17 20.57
N THR A 329 -17.56 -12.98 20.92
CA THR A 329 -18.01 -14.14 20.12
C THR A 329 -18.39 -13.78 18.68
N GLY A 330 -18.93 -12.59 18.42
CA GLY A 330 -19.25 -12.15 17.06
C GLY A 330 -18.03 -12.06 16.15
N TYR A 331 -16.82 -11.81 16.67
CA TYR A 331 -15.58 -11.76 15.86
C TYR A 331 -15.32 -13.06 15.12
N ALA A 332 -15.81 -14.21 15.60
CA ALA A 332 -15.63 -15.49 14.92
C ALA A 332 -16.23 -15.52 13.50
N THR A 333 -17.18 -14.62 13.23
CA THR A 333 -17.83 -14.49 11.91
C THR A 333 -17.35 -13.27 11.12
N PHE A 334 -16.36 -12.52 11.63
CA PHE A 334 -15.67 -11.50 10.85
C PHE A 334 -14.80 -12.19 9.80
N SER A 335 -14.83 -11.71 8.56
CA SER A 335 -14.00 -12.29 7.49
C SER A 335 -12.83 -11.37 7.13
N PRO A 336 -11.58 -11.76 7.42
CA PRO A 336 -10.39 -10.98 7.07
C PRO A 336 -10.08 -10.95 5.56
N HIS A 337 -10.75 -11.77 4.77
CA HIS A 337 -10.59 -11.85 3.31
C HIS A 337 -11.91 -11.56 2.56
N ALA A 338 -12.89 -10.94 3.24
CA ALA A 338 -14.12 -10.52 2.57
C ALA A 338 -13.82 -9.61 1.38
N ASN A 339 -14.42 -9.93 0.24
CA ASN A 339 -14.34 -9.12 -0.96
C ASN A 339 -15.72 -8.93 -1.58
N ALA A 340 -15.83 -7.96 -2.49
CA ALA A 340 -17.08 -7.65 -3.17
C ALA A 340 -17.30 -8.49 -4.44
N HIS A 341 -16.41 -9.40 -4.83
CA HIS A 341 -16.51 -10.11 -6.12
C HIS A 341 -17.11 -11.52 -6.00
N ASP A 342 -17.13 -12.09 -4.79
CA ASP A 342 -17.67 -13.42 -4.53
C ASP A 342 -18.99 -13.38 -3.73
N PHE A 343 -20.13 -13.49 -4.45
CA PHE A 343 -21.45 -13.57 -3.82
C PHE A 343 -21.66 -14.87 -3.03
N LYS A 344 -21.05 -15.99 -3.45
CA LYS A 344 -21.27 -17.29 -2.81
C LYS A 344 -20.66 -17.31 -1.41
N ARG A 345 -19.48 -16.70 -1.26
CA ARG A 345 -18.74 -16.66 0.01
C ARG A 345 -19.09 -15.44 0.87
N TYR A 346 -19.38 -14.30 0.26
CA TYR A 346 -19.60 -13.02 0.96
C TYR A 346 -20.87 -12.27 0.50
N PRO A 347 -22.07 -12.87 0.61
CA PRO A 347 -23.29 -12.30 0.05
C PRO A 347 -23.63 -10.92 0.64
N GLN A 348 -23.39 -10.69 1.93
CA GLN A 348 -23.72 -9.43 2.61
C GLN A 348 -22.83 -8.28 2.11
N VAL A 349 -21.52 -8.53 1.97
CA VAL A 349 -20.55 -7.55 1.48
C VAL A 349 -20.80 -7.26 0.00
N TRP A 350 -21.08 -8.28 -0.79
CA TRP A 350 -21.44 -8.13 -2.20
C TRP A 350 -22.68 -7.25 -2.38
N ILE A 351 -23.77 -7.52 -1.64
CA ILE A 351 -25.02 -6.75 -1.73
C ILE A 351 -24.77 -5.29 -1.33
N ALA A 352 -24.09 -5.07 -0.21
CA ALA A 352 -23.73 -3.74 0.26
C ALA A 352 -22.89 -2.97 -0.79
N ALA A 353 -21.88 -3.62 -1.38
CA ALA A 353 -21.05 -3.03 -2.41
C ALA A 353 -21.87 -2.61 -3.64
N ARG A 354 -22.75 -3.47 -4.17
CA ARG A 354 -23.56 -3.14 -5.36
C ARG A 354 -24.52 -2.00 -5.08
N PHE A 355 -25.12 -2.00 -3.88
CA PHE A 355 -25.99 -0.91 -3.45
C PHE A 355 -25.22 0.41 -3.37
N MET A 356 -24.05 0.43 -2.71
CA MET A 356 -23.24 1.64 -2.59
C MET A 356 -22.76 2.14 -3.96
N ILE A 357 -22.23 1.26 -4.81
CA ILE A 357 -21.79 1.63 -6.17
C ILE A 357 -22.95 2.23 -6.98
N ALA A 358 -24.13 1.61 -6.95
CA ALA A 358 -25.31 2.12 -7.65
C ALA A 358 -25.75 3.49 -7.11
N LEU A 359 -25.71 3.68 -5.79
CA LEU A 359 -26.01 4.95 -5.14
C LEU A 359 -25.01 6.04 -5.54
N LEU A 360 -23.70 5.76 -5.47
CA LEU A 360 -22.63 6.68 -5.87
C LEU A 360 -22.78 7.09 -7.33
N ALA A 361 -22.91 6.12 -8.24
CA ALA A 361 -23.09 6.37 -9.66
C ALA A 361 -24.35 7.21 -9.94
N GLY A 362 -25.48 6.87 -9.31
CA GLY A 362 -26.73 7.61 -9.45
C GLY A 362 -26.62 9.06 -9.00
N VAL A 363 -26.04 9.30 -7.82
CA VAL A 363 -25.84 10.65 -7.28
C VAL A 363 -24.91 11.46 -8.18
N PHE A 364 -23.73 10.95 -8.55
CA PHE A 364 -22.79 11.71 -9.36
C PHE A 364 -23.29 11.98 -10.77
N ILE A 365 -23.90 11.00 -11.45
CA ILE A 365 -24.48 11.20 -12.78
C ILE A 365 -25.52 12.31 -12.73
N PHE A 366 -26.42 12.29 -11.75
CA PHE A 366 -27.46 13.31 -11.62
C PHE A 366 -26.86 14.70 -11.37
N PHE A 367 -26.01 14.86 -10.36
CA PHE A 367 -25.53 16.18 -9.95
C PHE A 367 -24.47 16.76 -10.89
N TRP A 368 -23.56 15.96 -11.43
CA TRP A 368 -22.60 16.47 -12.40
C TRP A 368 -23.28 16.84 -13.72
N THR A 369 -24.27 16.06 -14.17
CA THR A 369 -25.09 16.44 -15.33
C THR A 369 -25.83 17.75 -15.05
N HIS A 370 -26.42 17.89 -13.87
CA HIS A 370 -27.10 19.11 -13.46
C HIS A 370 -26.16 20.34 -13.48
N SER A 371 -24.96 20.24 -12.90
CA SER A 371 -23.96 21.31 -12.92
C SER A 371 -23.47 21.64 -14.33
N ALA A 372 -23.23 20.61 -15.17
CA ALA A 372 -22.78 20.79 -16.55
C ALA A 372 -23.86 21.48 -17.41
N LEU A 373 -25.13 21.07 -17.27
CA LEU A 373 -26.26 21.69 -17.95
C LEU A 373 -26.45 23.15 -17.53
N TRP A 374 -26.17 23.47 -16.27
CA TRP A 374 -26.18 24.86 -15.80
C TRP A 374 -25.14 25.71 -16.52
N TYR A 375 -23.88 25.27 -16.57
CA TYR A 375 -22.83 25.98 -17.31
C TYR A 375 -23.18 26.14 -18.78
N TYR A 376 -23.66 25.07 -19.42
CA TYR A 376 -24.10 25.09 -20.81
C TYR A 376 -25.18 26.15 -21.04
N ARG A 377 -26.20 26.20 -20.17
CA ARG A 377 -27.30 27.15 -20.32
C ARG A 377 -26.88 28.60 -20.09
N GLU A 378 -26.07 28.85 -19.06
CA GLU A 378 -25.46 30.15 -18.78
C GLU A 378 -24.60 30.66 -19.94
N TYR A 379 -23.75 29.78 -20.49
CA TYR A 379 -22.94 30.10 -21.65
C TYR A 379 -23.81 30.52 -22.84
N LYS A 380 -24.89 29.77 -23.11
CA LYS A 380 -25.85 30.09 -24.17
C LYS A 380 -26.56 31.42 -23.93
N ASP A 381 -27.07 31.67 -22.73
CA ASP A 381 -27.77 32.92 -22.39
C ASP A 381 -26.83 34.15 -22.49
N ARG A 382 -25.55 34.00 -22.14
CA ARG A 382 -24.52 35.04 -22.33
C ARG A 382 -24.22 35.29 -23.80
N LYS A 383 -24.10 34.24 -24.61
CA LYS A 383 -23.91 34.35 -26.07
C LYS A 383 -25.10 35.03 -26.76
N GLU A 384 -26.31 34.76 -26.27
CA GLU A 384 -27.55 35.38 -26.75
C GLU A 384 -27.78 36.80 -26.20
N ALA A 385 -26.84 37.36 -25.43
CA ALA A 385 -26.92 38.68 -24.79
C ALA A 385 -28.25 38.92 -24.04
N ARG A 386 -28.87 37.86 -23.50
CA ARG A 386 -30.08 38.00 -22.69
C ARG A 386 -29.71 38.79 -21.43
N SER A 387 -30.05 40.07 -21.42
CA SER A 387 -29.75 40.96 -20.31
C SER A 387 -30.37 40.40 -19.03
N ARG A 388 -29.54 40.07 -18.04
CA ARG A 388 -30.04 39.86 -16.69
C ARG A 388 -30.44 41.22 -16.16
N PRO A 389 -31.71 41.44 -15.76
CA PRO A 389 -32.11 42.73 -15.22
C PRO A 389 -31.27 43.02 -13.96
N HIS A 390 -30.28 43.90 -14.11
CA HIS A 390 -29.59 44.53 -12.99
C HIS A 390 -30.48 45.70 -12.57
N VAL A 391 -31.27 45.50 -11.52
CA VAL A 391 -31.93 46.61 -10.86
C VAL A 391 -30.88 47.27 -9.96
N ARG A 392 -30.43 48.48 -10.32
CA ARG A 392 -29.53 49.27 -9.48
C ARG A 392 -30.28 49.72 -8.23
N THR A 393 -29.80 49.33 -7.08
CA THR A 393 -30.34 49.70 -5.75
C THR A 393 -29.65 50.91 -5.15
N GLU A 394 -28.55 51.34 -5.77
CA GLU A 394 -27.85 52.61 -5.52
C GLU A 394 -28.83 53.79 -5.50
N ASP A 395 -29.92 53.67 -6.26
CA ASP A 395 -31.00 54.65 -6.43
C ASP A 395 -32.09 54.61 -5.34
N LEU A 396 -32.00 53.71 -4.34
CA LEU A 396 -32.97 53.61 -3.23
C LEU A 396 -32.43 54.27 -1.94
N PRO A 397 -32.95 55.42 -1.49
CA PRO A 397 -32.38 56.22 -0.40
C PRO A 397 -32.27 55.50 0.95
N ASN A 398 -33.15 54.54 1.23
CA ASN A 398 -33.31 53.94 2.57
C ASN A 398 -32.54 52.62 2.76
N LEU A 399 -31.78 52.17 1.75
CA LEU A 399 -31.11 50.86 1.78
C LEU A 399 -29.58 50.95 1.54
N GLN A 400 -29.03 52.15 1.37
CA GLN A 400 -27.60 52.34 1.13
C GLN A 400 -26.76 51.84 2.32
N GLY A 401 -25.78 50.97 2.04
CA GLY A 401 -24.86 50.41 3.05
C GLY A 401 -25.45 49.32 3.95
N LYS A 402 -26.74 48.96 3.78
CA LYS A 402 -27.39 47.89 4.53
C LYS A 402 -27.32 46.56 3.79
N GLN A 403 -27.27 45.47 4.54
CA GLN A 403 -27.30 44.09 4.07
C GLN A 403 -28.38 43.29 4.81
N VAL A 404 -28.81 42.17 4.24
CA VAL A 404 -29.75 41.26 4.89
C VAL A 404 -28.98 40.19 5.67
N ARG A 405 -29.27 40.04 6.96
CA ARG A 405 -28.72 38.97 7.79
C ARG A 405 -29.30 37.61 7.38
N ARG A 406 -28.44 36.73 6.84
CA ARG A 406 -28.79 35.35 6.47
C ARG A 406 -28.47 34.35 7.59
N PHE A 407 -27.34 34.50 8.28
CA PHE A 407 -26.87 33.52 9.27
C PHE A 407 -26.45 34.16 10.60
N GLY A 408 -26.79 33.51 11.70
CA GLY A 408 -26.38 33.92 13.05
C GLY A 408 -24.96 33.44 13.42
N PRO A 409 -24.32 34.06 14.43
CA PRO A 409 -22.93 33.76 14.80
C PRO A 409 -22.67 32.28 15.11
N VAL A 410 -23.60 31.62 15.80
CA VAL A 410 -23.50 30.19 16.16
C VAL A 410 -23.47 29.31 14.91
N ALA A 411 -24.33 29.57 13.93
CA ALA A 411 -24.37 28.80 12.68
C ALA A 411 -23.07 28.96 11.87
N ARG A 412 -22.50 30.16 11.85
CA ARG A 412 -21.22 30.43 11.17
C ARG A 412 -20.06 29.69 11.82
N LEU A 413 -19.99 29.71 13.15
CA LEU A 413 -18.97 28.98 13.91
C LEU A 413 -19.13 27.47 13.73
N ALA A 414 -20.36 26.96 13.88
CA ALA A 414 -20.66 25.55 13.67
C ALA A 414 -20.25 25.09 12.26
N HIS A 415 -20.58 25.87 11.23
CA HIS A 415 -20.15 25.58 9.86
C HIS A 415 -18.63 25.53 9.71
N LEU A 416 -17.90 26.54 10.23
CA LEU A 416 -16.45 26.58 10.11
C LEU A 416 -15.79 25.38 10.82
N VAL A 417 -16.20 25.09 12.05
CA VAL A 417 -15.65 23.95 12.81
C VAL A 417 -16.01 22.62 12.14
N PHE A 418 -17.23 22.50 11.61
CA PHE A 418 -17.68 21.33 10.87
C PHE A 418 -16.85 21.13 9.59
N ALA A 419 -16.64 22.19 8.79
CA ALA A 419 -15.85 22.13 7.57
C ALA A 419 -14.39 21.70 7.83
N LEU A 420 -13.75 22.28 8.86
CA LEU A 420 -12.39 21.88 9.26
C LEU A 420 -12.34 20.42 9.74
N SER A 421 -13.36 19.98 10.47
CA SER A 421 -13.48 18.58 10.91
C SER A 421 -13.61 17.63 9.74
N VAL A 422 -14.49 17.93 8.77
CA VAL A 422 -14.69 17.13 7.56
C VAL A 422 -13.41 17.07 6.71
N MET A 423 -12.75 18.20 6.47
CA MET A 423 -11.48 18.21 5.71
C MET A 423 -10.40 17.35 6.38
N THR A 424 -10.32 17.38 7.72
CA THR A 424 -9.40 16.54 8.49
C THR A 424 -9.78 15.05 8.40
N LEU A 425 -11.07 14.73 8.47
CA LEU A 425 -11.59 13.38 8.33
C LEU A 425 -11.32 12.80 6.93
N VAL A 426 -11.52 13.61 5.89
CA VAL A 426 -11.20 13.22 4.51
C VAL A 426 -9.70 12.96 4.38
N LEU A 427 -8.83 13.87 4.85
CA LEU A 427 -7.38 13.68 4.76
C LEU A 427 -6.92 12.39 5.47
N THR A 428 -7.36 12.19 6.72
CA THR A 428 -6.95 11.04 7.53
C THR A 428 -7.56 9.72 7.04
N GLY A 429 -8.84 9.72 6.67
CA GLY A 429 -9.55 8.52 6.20
C GLY A 429 -9.10 8.07 4.81
N MET A 430 -8.91 9.01 3.87
CA MET A 430 -8.47 8.68 2.52
C MET A 430 -7.00 8.24 2.49
N ALA A 431 -6.15 8.77 3.37
CA ALA A 431 -4.77 8.31 3.51
C ALA A 431 -4.69 6.84 3.98
N VAL A 432 -5.65 6.36 4.78
CA VAL A 432 -5.73 4.93 5.11
C VAL A 432 -6.32 4.13 3.96
N SER A 433 -7.35 4.65 3.29
CA SER A 433 -8.05 3.95 2.21
C SER A 433 -7.12 3.69 1.02
N TYR A 434 -6.30 4.67 0.65
CA TYR A 434 -5.35 4.58 -0.47
C TYR A 434 -3.90 4.36 0.01
N ALA A 435 -3.72 3.38 0.90
CA ALA A 435 -2.47 3.09 1.60
C ALA A 435 -1.25 2.81 0.70
N ASP A 436 -1.48 2.34 -0.52
CA ASP A 436 -0.46 2.04 -1.53
C ASP A 436 0.10 3.31 -2.20
N THR A 437 -0.57 4.46 -2.05
CA THR A 437 -0.18 5.75 -2.62
C THR A 437 0.99 6.41 -1.90
N HIS A 438 1.83 7.10 -2.67
CA HIS A 438 2.97 7.85 -2.12
C HIS A 438 2.51 8.99 -1.21
N TRP A 439 1.40 9.66 -1.56
CA TRP A 439 0.87 10.76 -0.75
C TRP A 439 0.29 10.25 0.57
N ALA A 440 -0.35 9.08 0.60
CA ALA A 440 -0.84 8.47 1.84
C ALA A 440 0.31 8.20 2.82
N LYS A 441 1.41 7.62 2.31
CA LYS A 441 2.63 7.39 3.10
C LYS A 441 3.24 8.70 3.62
N ALA A 442 3.27 9.74 2.79
CA ALA A 442 3.73 11.07 3.20
C ALA A 442 2.86 11.68 4.31
N VAL A 443 1.53 11.62 4.16
CA VAL A 443 0.58 12.08 5.18
C VAL A 443 0.77 11.33 6.49
N MET A 444 0.91 10.01 6.44
CA MET A 444 1.19 9.20 7.62
C MET A 444 2.53 9.56 8.27
N GLY A 445 3.57 9.80 7.47
CA GLY A 445 4.86 10.28 7.97
C GLY A 445 4.75 11.61 8.71
N VAL A 446 4.03 12.58 8.14
CA VAL A 446 3.83 13.92 8.74
C VAL A 446 2.98 13.86 10.01
N LEU A 447 1.94 13.02 10.05
CA LEU A 447 1.06 12.88 11.21
C LEU A 447 1.67 12.04 12.35
N GLY A 448 2.82 11.39 12.14
CA GLY A 448 3.43 10.51 13.16
C GLY A 448 2.92 9.05 13.12
N GLY A 449 2.30 8.66 12.01
CA GLY A 449 1.88 7.29 11.70
C GLY A 449 0.38 7.02 11.93
N PRO A 450 -0.09 5.80 11.55
CA PRO A 450 -1.51 5.48 11.54
C PRO A 450 -2.21 5.56 12.91
N GLN A 451 -1.48 5.32 14.02
CA GLN A 451 -2.04 5.44 15.37
C GLN A 451 -2.44 6.88 15.70
N ILE A 452 -1.55 7.84 15.42
CA ILE A 452 -1.81 9.27 15.64
C ILE A 452 -2.84 9.77 14.63
N ALA A 453 -2.74 9.38 13.36
CA ALA A 453 -3.75 9.71 12.36
C ALA A 453 -5.15 9.21 12.78
N GLY A 454 -5.26 8.00 13.35
CA GLY A 454 -6.50 7.48 13.90
C GLY A 454 -7.02 8.25 15.12
N LEU A 455 -6.14 8.79 15.97
CA LEU A 455 -6.53 9.67 17.08
C LEU A 455 -7.07 11.01 16.57
N VAL A 456 -6.39 11.63 15.60
CA VAL A 456 -6.83 12.86 14.93
C VAL A 456 -8.19 12.63 14.29
N HIS A 457 -8.35 11.53 13.54
CA HIS A 457 -9.60 11.15 12.90
C HIS A 457 -10.75 11.05 13.91
N ARG A 458 -10.59 10.28 15.01
CA ARG A 458 -11.64 10.13 16.03
C ARG A 458 -11.96 11.43 16.76
N THR A 459 -10.96 12.30 16.98
CA THR A 459 -11.18 13.62 17.57
C THR A 459 -12.04 14.49 16.65
N SER A 460 -11.69 14.58 15.36
CA SER A 460 -12.48 15.32 14.36
C SER A 460 -13.88 14.73 14.18
N ALA A 461 -14.02 13.40 14.22
CA ALA A 461 -15.32 12.73 14.15
C ALA A 461 -16.19 13.08 15.36
N THR A 462 -15.61 13.11 16.57
CA THR A 462 -16.32 13.49 17.80
C THR A 462 -16.81 14.93 17.74
N ILE A 463 -15.99 15.85 17.23
CA ILE A 463 -16.40 17.25 17.02
C ILE A 463 -17.56 17.33 16.02
N MET A 464 -17.45 16.65 14.88
CA MET A 464 -18.48 16.62 13.84
C MET A 464 -19.81 16.06 14.37
N LEU A 465 -19.76 14.92 15.07
CA LEU A 465 -20.93 14.28 15.68
C LEU A 465 -21.51 15.14 16.81
N GLY A 466 -20.67 15.79 17.61
CA GLY A 466 -21.10 16.72 18.65
C GLY A 466 -21.90 17.89 18.05
N ILE A 467 -21.42 18.50 16.97
CA ILE A 467 -22.14 19.54 16.24
C ILE A 467 -23.48 19.00 15.71
N PHE A 468 -23.50 17.80 15.13
CA PHE A 468 -24.71 17.17 14.63
C PHE A 468 -25.75 16.94 15.73
N VAL A 469 -25.34 16.40 16.89
CA VAL A 469 -26.23 16.18 18.04
C VAL A 469 -26.75 17.51 18.60
N VAL A 470 -25.89 18.51 18.76
CA VAL A 470 -26.31 19.85 19.21
C VAL A 470 -27.33 20.46 18.24
N HIS A 471 -27.11 20.31 16.93
CA HIS A 471 -28.03 20.76 15.89
C HIS A 471 -29.38 20.02 15.95
N LEU A 472 -29.38 18.69 16.16
CA LEU A 472 -30.60 17.90 16.35
C LEU A 472 -31.40 18.38 17.57
N VAL A 473 -30.75 18.54 18.72
CA VAL A 473 -31.40 19.03 19.95
C VAL A 473 -31.97 20.43 19.73
N TRP A 474 -31.19 21.32 19.11
CA TRP A 474 -31.66 22.66 18.77
C TRP A 474 -32.88 22.62 17.84
N LEU A 475 -32.87 21.76 16.81
CA LEU A 475 -33.97 21.61 15.86
C LEU A 475 -35.24 21.11 16.55
N VAL A 476 -35.14 20.09 17.40
CA VAL A 476 -36.28 19.55 18.17
C VAL A 476 -36.86 20.64 19.08
N VAL A 477 -36.02 21.34 19.84
CA VAL A 477 -36.46 22.43 20.74
C VAL A 477 -37.06 23.59 19.95
N HIS A 478 -36.47 23.95 18.81
CA HIS A 478 -36.96 25.02 17.95
C HIS A 478 -38.34 24.67 17.39
N LEU A 479 -38.47 23.51 16.75
CA LEU A 479 -39.75 23.03 16.19
C LEU A 479 -40.83 22.91 17.27
N TRP A 480 -40.49 22.45 18.47
CA TRP A 480 -41.44 22.41 19.59
C TRP A 480 -41.96 23.80 19.96
N LYS A 481 -41.09 24.81 20.00
CA LYS A 481 -41.47 26.22 20.30
C LYS A 481 -42.38 26.80 19.21
N ILE A 482 -42.12 26.51 17.94
CA ILE A 482 -42.88 27.06 16.81
C ILE A 482 -43.99 26.13 16.29
N ARG A 483 -44.30 25.01 16.98
CA ARG A 483 -45.21 23.96 16.49
C ARG A 483 -46.62 24.44 16.09
N LYS A 484 -47.09 25.55 16.64
CA LYS A 484 -48.41 26.13 16.31
C LYS A 484 -48.42 26.92 15.01
N THR A 485 -47.27 27.45 14.59
CA THR A 485 -47.14 28.31 13.40
C THR A 485 -46.28 27.68 12.31
N PHE A 486 -45.55 26.61 12.63
CA PHE A 486 -44.65 25.94 11.70
C PHE A 486 -45.42 25.16 10.62
N ARG A 487 -45.01 25.37 9.37
CA ARG A 487 -45.57 24.69 8.20
C ARG A 487 -44.54 23.71 7.68
N TRP A 488 -44.80 22.41 7.84
CA TRP A 488 -43.89 21.33 7.42
C TRP A 488 -43.45 21.40 5.96
N PHE A 489 -44.35 21.77 5.05
CA PHE A 489 -44.05 21.95 3.63
C PHE A 489 -44.08 23.43 3.21
N GLY A 490 -43.80 24.32 4.18
CA GLY A 490 -43.73 25.76 3.96
C GLY A 490 -42.36 26.24 3.46
N PRO A 491 -42.25 27.55 3.19
CA PRO A 491 -41.01 28.15 2.69
C PRO A 491 -39.87 28.17 3.72
N ASP A 492 -40.19 28.20 5.02
CA ASP A 492 -39.21 28.19 6.10
C ASP A 492 -38.75 26.79 6.54
N SER A 493 -39.39 25.75 6.02
CA SER A 493 -39.02 24.36 6.28
C SER A 493 -37.85 23.91 5.41
N LEU A 494 -36.98 23.07 5.98
CA LEU A 494 -35.93 22.35 5.24
C LEU A 494 -36.42 20.96 4.75
N VAL A 495 -37.65 20.57 5.06
CA VAL A 495 -38.23 19.30 4.58
C VAL A 495 -38.57 19.42 3.08
N PRO A 496 -38.13 18.48 2.23
CA PRO A 496 -38.47 18.47 0.82
C PRO A 496 -39.99 18.46 0.61
N SER A 497 -40.44 19.18 -0.40
CA SER A 497 -41.84 19.44 -0.71
C SER A 497 -42.12 19.24 -2.19
N TRP A 498 -43.39 19.19 -2.57
CA TRP A 498 -43.79 19.13 -3.98
C TRP A 498 -43.35 20.36 -4.78
N GLN A 499 -43.07 21.50 -4.13
CA GLN A 499 -42.52 22.67 -4.80
C GLN A 499 -41.09 22.39 -5.30
N ASP A 500 -40.28 21.65 -4.54
CA ASP A 500 -38.91 21.31 -4.94
C ASP A 500 -38.90 20.48 -6.22
N LEU A 501 -39.82 19.52 -6.35
CA LEU A 501 -39.98 18.75 -7.59
C LEU A 501 -40.40 19.64 -8.77
N LYS A 502 -41.33 20.58 -8.55
CA LYS A 502 -41.73 21.55 -9.60
C LYS A 502 -40.56 22.43 -10.01
N ASP A 503 -39.74 22.88 -9.06
CA ASP A 503 -38.57 23.70 -9.29
C ASP A 503 -37.48 22.92 -10.04
N ILE A 504 -37.24 21.65 -9.70
CA ILE A 504 -36.34 20.76 -10.44
C ILE A 504 -36.81 20.61 -11.90
N ILE A 505 -38.08 20.26 -12.11
CA ILE A 505 -38.64 20.13 -13.47
C ILE A 505 -38.54 21.46 -14.24
N GLY A 506 -38.85 22.57 -13.57
CA GLY A 506 -38.69 23.92 -14.14
C GLY A 506 -37.25 24.23 -14.50
N MET A 507 -36.30 23.80 -13.68
CA MET A 507 -34.87 23.98 -13.91
C MET A 507 -34.39 23.19 -15.12
N PHE A 508 -34.81 21.93 -15.27
CA PHE A 508 -34.52 21.14 -16.47
C PHE A 508 -35.18 21.73 -17.72
N LYS A 509 -36.41 22.25 -17.63
CA LYS A 509 -37.02 23.01 -18.73
C LYS A 509 -36.18 24.23 -19.09
N TRP A 510 -35.69 24.98 -18.10
CA TRP A 510 -34.82 26.12 -18.31
C TRP A 510 -33.48 25.73 -18.97
N PHE A 511 -32.83 24.66 -18.53
CA PHE A 511 -31.58 24.16 -19.12
C PHE A 511 -31.71 23.90 -20.63
N PHE A 512 -32.84 23.36 -21.06
CA PHE A 512 -33.12 23.11 -22.48
C PHE A 512 -33.84 24.25 -23.20
N GLY A 513 -33.96 25.43 -22.58
CA GLY A 513 -34.63 26.60 -23.16
C GLY A 513 -36.13 26.46 -23.36
N LYS A 514 -36.77 25.48 -22.72
CA LYS A 514 -38.21 25.18 -22.79
C LYS A 514 -39.04 25.94 -21.75
N GLY A 515 -38.42 26.84 -20.98
CA GLY A 515 -39.09 27.65 -19.96
C GLY A 515 -38.16 28.67 -19.31
N PRO A 516 -38.70 29.63 -18.53
CA PRO A 516 -37.91 30.56 -17.74
C PRO A 516 -37.24 29.86 -16.56
N LYS A 517 -36.17 30.48 -16.02
CA LYS A 517 -35.54 30.01 -14.78
C LYS A 517 -36.55 30.09 -13.62
N PRO A 518 -36.70 29.04 -12.79
CA PRO A 518 -37.59 29.08 -11.63
C PRO A 518 -37.22 30.22 -10.67
N LEU A 519 -38.24 30.74 -9.98
CA LEU A 519 -38.07 31.75 -8.93
C LEU A 519 -38.08 31.03 -7.59
N PHE A 520 -37.06 31.29 -6.77
CA PHE A 520 -36.87 30.58 -5.52
C PHE A 520 -37.30 31.40 -4.30
N ASP A 521 -37.66 30.70 -3.24
CA ASP A 521 -37.99 31.23 -1.92
C ASP A 521 -36.76 31.16 -1.00
N ARG A 522 -36.95 31.11 0.32
CA ARG A 522 -35.88 31.16 1.33
C ARG A 522 -34.82 30.09 1.12
N TRP A 523 -35.28 28.88 0.81
CA TRP A 523 -34.45 27.73 0.53
C TRP A 523 -34.73 27.26 -0.89
N THR A 524 -33.67 27.16 -1.67
CA THR A 524 -33.69 26.51 -2.97
C THR A 524 -33.68 24.99 -2.82
N TYR A 525 -34.14 24.26 -3.84
CA TYR A 525 -34.21 22.79 -3.74
C TYR A 525 -32.82 22.15 -3.58
N TRP A 526 -31.76 22.75 -4.13
CA TRP A 526 -30.39 22.24 -3.96
C TRP A 526 -29.82 22.57 -2.58
N GLU A 527 -30.18 23.70 -1.95
CA GLU A 527 -29.81 23.95 -0.55
C GLU A 527 -30.49 22.95 0.39
N ARG A 528 -31.76 22.62 0.13
CA ARG A 528 -32.46 21.55 0.87
C ARG A 528 -31.81 20.20 0.64
N PHE A 529 -31.44 19.91 -0.60
CA PHE A 529 -30.72 18.68 -0.92
C PHE A 529 -29.37 18.62 -0.21
N ASP A 530 -28.53 19.65 -0.32
CA ASP A 530 -27.22 19.74 0.36
C ASP A 530 -27.38 19.52 1.88
N TYR A 531 -28.39 20.15 2.50
CA TYR A 531 -28.68 19.96 3.91
C TYR A 531 -29.01 18.49 4.24
N TRP A 532 -29.93 17.86 3.48
CA TRP A 532 -30.31 16.47 3.73
C TRP A 532 -29.24 15.46 3.36
N ALA A 533 -28.47 15.72 2.30
CA ALA A 533 -27.34 14.90 1.90
C ALA A 533 -26.32 14.83 3.04
N VAL A 534 -25.96 15.98 3.63
CA VAL A 534 -25.08 16.01 4.81
C VAL A 534 -25.76 15.38 6.03
N PHE A 535 -27.05 15.64 6.26
CA PHE A 535 -27.77 15.09 7.41
C PHE A 535 -27.80 13.56 7.40
N TRP A 536 -28.13 12.96 6.26
CA TRP A 536 -28.10 11.51 6.06
C TRP A 536 -26.67 10.98 6.04
N GLY A 537 -25.76 11.66 5.35
CA GLY A 537 -24.36 11.26 5.26
C GLY A 537 -23.70 11.19 6.63
N VAL A 538 -23.89 12.20 7.48
CA VAL A 538 -23.39 12.20 8.88
C VAL A 538 -24.00 11.07 9.69
N ALA A 539 -25.29 10.74 9.49
CA ALA A 539 -25.91 9.62 10.18
C ALA A 539 -25.30 8.26 9.74
N VAL A 540 -25.06 8.06 8.45
CA VAL A 540 -24.50 6.83 7.88
C VAL A 540 -23.03 6.67 8.23
N ILE A 541 -22.20 7.68 7.93
CA ILE A 541 -20.75 7.65 8.22
C ILE A 541 -20.48 7.70 9.73
N GLY A 542 -21.30 8.44 10.48
CA GLY A 542 -21.23 8.52 11.94
C GLY A 542 -21.62 7.22 12.61
N GLY A 543 -22.72 6.61 12.18
CA GLY A 543 -23.18 5.31 12.69
C GLY A 543 -22.18 4.19 12.40
N SER A 544 -21.77 4.05 11.14
CA SER A 544 -20.74 3.06 10.75
C SER A 544 -19.39 3.34 11.44
N GLY A 545 -19.00 4.60 11.58
CA GLY A 545 -17.77 5.01 12.28
C GLY A 545 -17.80 4.66 13.78
N LEU A 546 -18.93 4.86 14.45
CA LEU A 546 -19.12 4.42 15.84
C LEU A 546 -19.03 2.90 15.96
N MET A 547 -19.59 2.16 15.01
CA MET A 547 -19.47 0.70 15.02
C MET A 547 -18.02 0.23 14.92
N LEU A 548 -17.23 0.90 14.08
CA LEU A 548 -15.80 0.61 13.88
C LEU A 548 -14.92 1.13 15.03
N ALA A 549 -15.32 2.20 15.71
CA ALA A 549 -14.62 2.73 16.89
C ALA A 549 -14.86 1.88 18.16
N PHE A 550 -15.99 1.16 18.20
CA PHE A 550 -16.40 0.33 19.33
C PHE A 550 -16.68 -1.12 18.92
N PRO A 551 -15.74 -1.80 18.23
CA PRO A 551 -16.03 -3.08 17.56
C PRO A 551 -16.28 -4.20 18.56
N THR A 552 -15.70 -4.15 19.76
CA THR A 552 -15.99 -5.10 20.86
C THR A 552 -17.46 -5.08 21.26
N TYR A 553 -18.04 -3.89 21.42
CA TYR A 553 -19.44 -3.74 21.83
C TYR A 553 -20.38 -4.18 20.72
N VAL A 554 -20.07 -3.84 19.47
CA VAL A 554 -20.85 -4.27 18.31
C VAL A 554 -20.82 -5.79 18.17
N ALA A 555 -19.64 -6.39 18.16
CA ALA A 555 -19.48 -7.84 17.99
C ALA A 555 -19.91 -8.66 19.23
N ALA A 556 -20.20 -8.01 20.36
CA ALA A 556 -20.82 -8.68 21.51
C ALA A 556 -22.29 -9.01 21.25
N VAL A 557 -22.97 -8.24 20.39
CA VAL A 557 -24.42 -8.35 20.13
C VAL A 557 -24.76 -8.66 18.67
N LEU A 558 -23.85 -8.37 17.74
CA LEU A 558 -24.03 -8.61 16.31
C LEU A 558 -22.93 -9.53 15.76
N PRO A 559 -23.21 -10.24 14.65
CA PRO A 559 -22.19 -10.99 13.93
C PRO A 559 -21.05 -10.09 13.41
N GLY A 560 -19.83 -10.63 13.34
CA GLY A 560 -18.62 -9.94 12.89
C GLY A 560 -18.68 -9.48 11.43
N TRP A 561 -19.43 -10.15 10.55
CA TRP A 561 -19.63 -9.69 9.16
C TRP A 561 -20.29 -8.30 9.09
N VAL A 562 -21.00 -7.86 10.13
CA VAL A 562 -21.53 -6.50 10.22
C VAL A 562 -20.41 -5.47 10.24
N LEU A 563 -19.25 -5.78 10.84
CA LEU A 563 -18.07 -4.90 10.79
C LEU A 563 -17.44 -4.85 9.40
N ASN A 564 -17.50 -5.95 8.63
CA ASN A 564 -17.09 -5.94 7.22
C ASN A 564 -17.96 -4.96 6.40
N VAL A 565 -19.29 -5.04 6.58
CA VAL A 565 -20.24 -4.14 5.89
C VAL A 565 -20.09 -2.69 6.38
N ALA A 566 -19.92 -2.47 7.68
CA ALA A 566 -19.69 -1.13 8.24
C ALA A 566 -18.42 -0.50 7.67
N GLY A 567 -17.33 -1.26 7.55
CA GLY A 567 -16.08 -0.81 6.92
C GLY A 567 -16.29 -0.37 5.47
N LEU A 568 -17.03 -1.16 4.69
CA LEU A 568 -17.37 -0.84 3.31
C LEU A 568 -18.23 0.43 3.22
N VAL A 569 -19.36 0.47 3.93
CA VAL A 569 -20.29 1.61 3.88
C VAL A 569 -19.61 2.89 4.36
N HIS A 570 -18.78 2.82 5.40
CA HIS A 570 -18.02 3.96 5.90
C HIS A 570 -17.05 4.50 4.84
N GLY A 571 -16.31 3.62 4.17
CA GLY A 571 -15.36 4.00 3.12
C GLY A 571 -16.05 4.62 1.89
N GLU A 572 -17.08 3.97 1.38
CA GLU A 572 -17.84 4.42 0.20
C GLU A 572 -18.59 5.73 0.46
N GLU A 573 -19.22 5.87 1.64
CA GLU A 573 -19.88 7.12 2.03
C GLU A 573 -18.86 8.25 2.24
N ALA A 574 -17.67 7.95 2.78
CA ALA A 574 -16.60 8.94 2.89
C ALA A 574 -16.13 9.44 1.52
N PHE A 575 -16.01 8.55 0.54
CA PHE A 575 -15.68 8.92 -0.84
C PHE A 575 -16.79 9.76 -1.46
N LEU A 576 -18.05 9.32 -1.33
CA LEU A 576 -19.22 10.06 -1.79
C LEU A 576 -19.24 11.47 -1.20
N ALA A 577 -19.10 11.60 0.12
CA ALA A 577 -19.09 12.87 0.83
C ALA A 577 -17.93 13.77 0.37
N ALA A 578 -16.71 13.24 0.26
CA ALA A 578 -15.54 14.01 -0.18
C ALA A 578 -15.74 14.59 -1.60
N VAL A 579 -16.11 13.73 -2.55
CA VAL A 579 -16.29 14.16 -3.95
C VAL A 579 -17.50 15.06 -4.09
N PHE A 580 -18.63 14.75 -3.45
CA PHE A 580 -19.83 15.59 -3.51
C PHE A 580 -19.58 16.97 -2.90
N LEU A 581 -18.93 17.06 -1.74
CA LEU A 581 -18.66 18.33 -1.08
C LEU A 581 -17.71 19.22 -1.89
N PHE A 582 -16.63 18.65 -2.42
CA PHE A 582 -15.62 19.44 -3.14
C PHE A 582 -15.94 19.67 -4.63
N THR A 583 -16.97 19.01 -5.17
CA THR A 583 -17.47 19.26 -6.53
C THR A 583 -18.81 19.96 -6.52
N VAL A 584 -19.87 19.32 -6.02
CA VAL A 584 -21.26 19.79 -6.11
C VAL A 584 -21.54 20.91 -5.12
N HIS A 585 -21.18 20.75 -3.85
CA HIS A 585 -21.42 21.80 -2.86
C HIS A 585 -20.56 23.05 -3.14
N PHE A 586 -19.29 22.87 -3.50
CA PHE A 586 -18.44 23.98 -3.98
C PHE A 586 -19.00 24.62 -5.25
N PHE A 587 -19.53 23.84 -6.18
CA PHE A 587 -20.20 24.40 -7.35
C PHE A 587 -21.40 25.26 -6.94
N ASN A 588 -22.33 24.71 -6.17
CA ASN A 588 -23.55 25.37 -5.73
C ASN A 588 -23.27 26.71 -5.02
N ASN A 589 -22.18 26.81 -4.25
CA ASN A 589 -21.92 27.99 -3.44
C ASN A 589 -20.87 28.94 -4.03
N HIS A 590 -19.91 28.44 -4.81
CA HIS A 590 -18.74 29.22 -5.21
C HIS A 590 -18.50 29.27 -6.71
N PHE A 591 -18.79 28.18 -7.45
CA PHE A 591 -18.50 28.11 -8.89
C PHE A 591 -19.71 28.30 -9.80
N ARG A 592 -20.92 28.51 -9.28
CA ARG A 592 -22.04 28.96 -10.12
C ARG A 592 -21.65 30.25 -10.84
N PRO A 593 -21.91 30.38 -12.15
CA PRO A 593 -21.50 31.57 -12.91
C PRO A 593 -22.09 32.91 -12.39
N GLU A 594 -23.18 32.85 -11.62
CA GLU A 594 -23.82 33.99 -10.93
C GLU A 594 -23.07 34.45 -9.67
N LYS A 595 -22.25 33.58 -9.09
CA LYS A 595 -21.47 33.80 -7.86
C LYS A 595 -20.02 34.18 -8.13
N LEU A 596 -19.60 34.25 -9.40
CA LEU A 596 -18.23 34.62 -9.76
C LEU A 596 -18.01 36.13 -9.56
N PRO A 597 -16.81 36.53 -9.06
CA PRO A 597 -15.67 35.69 -8.70
C PRO A 597 -15.80 35.01 -7.32
N PRO A 598 -15.29 33.77 -7.14
CA PRO A 598 -15.30 33.08 -5.85
C PRO A 598 -14.33 33.76 -4.85
N PRO A 599 -14.49 33.56 -3.54
CA PRO A 599 -15.52 32.75 -2.87
C PRO A 599 -16.78 33.56 -2.51
N ASP A 600 -17.92 32.87 -2.41
CA ASP A 600 -19.08 33.38 -1.65
C ASP A 600 -18.71 33.41 -0.16
N VAL A 601 -18.88 34.58 0.46
CA VAL A 601 -18.49 34.81 1.86
C VAL A 601 -19.68 34.94 2.80
N VAL A 602 -20.92 34.77 2.34
CA VAL A 602 -22.14 34.99 3.13
C VAL A 602 -22.17 34.08 4.35
N MET A 603 -21.63 32.85 4.26
CA MET A 603 -21.54 31.95 5.41
C MET A 603 -20.57 32.45 6.49
N PHE A 604 -19.54 33.23 6.13
CA PHE A 604 -18.56 33.76 7.09
C PHE A 604 -18.92 35.15 7.59
N THR A 605 -19.47 36.01 6.72
CA THR A 605 -19.94 37.34 7.11
C THR A 605 -21.28 37.28 7.83
N GLY A 606 -22.15 36.33 7.48
CA GLY A 606 -23.51 36.19 7.99
C GLY A 606 -24.54 37.09 7.31
N SER A 607 -24.12 37.93 6.37
CA SER A 607 -24.93 38.93 5.69
C SER A 607 -24.73 38.88 4.17
N MET A 608 -25.78 39.24 3.44
CA MET A 608 -25.85 39.24 1.98
C MET A 608 -26.30 40.62 1.48
N ALA A 609 -25.75 41.08 0.36
CA ALA A 609 -26.18 42.33 -0.27
C ALA A 609 -27.66 42.26 -0.68
N ILE A 610 -28.40 43.36 -0.59
CA ILE A 610 -29.85 43.37 -0.83
C ILE A 610 -30.17 43.03 -2.30
N GLU A 611 -29.30 43.45 -3.20
CA GLU A 611 -29.35 43.22 -4.65
C GLU A 611 -29.27 41.73 -4.94
N GLU A 612 -28.30 41.08 -4.30
CA GLU A 612 -28.06 39.65 -4.39
C GLU A 612 -29.23 38.87 -3.78
N PHE A 613 -29.72 39.29 -2.62
CA PHE A 613 -30.86 38.67 -1.96
C PHE A 613 -32.14 38.73 -2.80
N ARG A 614 -32.42 39.88 -3.44
CA ARG A 614 -33.56 40.05 -4.35
C ARG A 614 -33.45 39.15 -5.59
N ARG A 615 -32.23 38.93 -6.09
CA ARG A 615 -31.97 38.10 -7.27
C ARG A 615 -32.06 36.62 -6.97
N GLU A 616 -31.50 36.16 -5.86
CA GLU A 616 -31.39 34.73 -5.51
C GLU A 616 -32.62 34.20 -4.78
N HIS A 617 -33.27 35.04 -3.96
CA HIS A 617 -34.45 34.67 -3.17
C HIS A 617 -35.63 35.63 -3.42
N PRO A 618 -36.07 35.80 -4.69
CA PRO A 618 -37.08 36.80 -5.07
C PRO A 618 -38.44 36.60 -4.40
N LEU A 619 -38.83 35.36 -4.08
CA LEU A 619 -40.09 35.09 -3.38
C LEU A 619 -39.99 35.42 -1.89
N GLN A 620 -38.85 35.15 -1.26
CA GLN A 620 -38.61 35.51 0.14
C GLN A 620 -38.57 37.04 0.30
N TYR A 621 -37.85 37.73 -0.60
CA TYR A 621 -37.78 39.18 -0.60
C TYR A 621 -39.17 39.82 -0.70
N ARG A 622 -40.00 39.39 -1.66
CA ARG A 622 -41.38 39.89 -1.82
C ARG A 622 -42.21 39.67 -0.56
N ARG A 623 -42.20 38.46 0.00
CA ARG A 623 -42.92 38.17 1.24
C ARG A 623 -42.47 39.05 2.39
N MET A 624 -41.16 39.28 2.56
CA MET A 624 -40.62 40.11 3.65
C MET A 624 -40.94 41.59 3.49
N VAL A 625 -41.04 42.09 2.25
CA VAL A 625 -41.48 43.47 1.99
C VAL A 625 -42.97 43.60 2.27
N GLU A 626 -43.79 42.67 1.78
CA GLU A 626 -45.25 42.66 1.99
C GLU A 626 -45.64 42.50 3.46
N SER A 627 -44.86 41.73 4.24
CA SER A 627 -45.10 41.54 5.67
C SER A 627 -44.48 42.62 6.57
N GLY A 628 -43.66 43.53 6.02
CA GLY A 628 -42.90 44.51 6.79
C GLY A 628 -41.80 43.90 7.66
N GLU A 629 -41.41 42.64 7.45
CA GLU A 629 -40.39 41.97 8.24
C GLU A 629 -38.96 42.24 7.78
N LEU A 630 -38.77 42.77 6.57
CA LEU A 630 -37.44 43.02 5.99
C LEU A 630 -36.53 43.84 6.94
N GLU A 631 -37.09 44.87 7.57
CA GLU A 631 -36.39 45.78 8.48
C GLU A 631 -35.76 45.05 9.68
N LYS A 632 -36.38 43.98 10.17
CA LYS A 632 -35.87 43.17 11.29
C LYS A 632 -34.57 42.44 10.96
N TYR A 633 -34.30 42.24 9.67
CA TYR A 633 -33.14 41.51 9.16
C TYR A 633 -32.09 42.41 8.53
N LEU A 634 -32.32 43.73 8.45
CA LEU A 634 -31.34 44.68 7.95
C LEU A 634 -30.22 44.89 8.98
N VAL A 635 -28.99 44.69 8.54
CA VAL A 635 -27.77 44.91 9.31
C VAL A 635 -26.81 45.79 8.52
N ASP A 636 -25.85 46.40 9.20
CA ASP A 636 -24.78 47.13 8.52
C ASP A 636 -23.90 46.16 7.72
N ALA A 637 -23.36 46.64 6.60
CA ALA A 637 -22.37 45.90 5.84
C ALA A 637 -21.18 45.50 6.74
N PRO A 638 -20.59 44.31 6.51
CA PRO A 638 -19.45 43.85 7.30
C PRO A 638 -18.28 44.82 7.16
N SER A 639 -17.51 44.98 8.24
CA SER A 639 -16.33 45.86 8.22
C SER A 639 -15.33 45.43 7.14
N GLY A 640 -14.58 46.38 6.59
CA GLY A 640 -13.56 46.11 5.57
C GLY A 640 -12.55 45.00 5.96
N PRO A 641 -12.06 44.95 7.21
CA PRO A 641 -11.25 43.83 7.70
C PRO A 641 -11.99 42.49 7.71
N MET A 642 -13.25 42.45 8.17
CA MET A 642 -14.06 41.23 8.21
C MET A 642 -14.31 40.68 6.81
N ALA A 643 -14.68 41.55 5.86
CA ALA A 643 -14.90 41.15 4.47
C ALA A 643 -13.63 40.58 3.82
N ARG A 644 -12.46 41.20 4.04
CA ARG A 644 -11.17 40.70 3.54
C ARG A 644 -10.78 39.37 4.19
N GLY A 645 -10.92 39.26 5.52
CA GLY A 645 -10.62 38.04 6.26
C GLY A 645 -11.48 36.86 5.82
N SER A 646 -12.79 37.07 5.63
CA SER A 646 -13.71 36.04 5.13
C SER A 646 -13.36 35.58 3.71
N LYS A 647 -12.91 36.48 2.83
CA LYS A 647 -12.44 36.11 1.49
C LYS A 647 -11.17 35.26 1.54
N LEU A 648 -10.18 35.67 2.33
CA LEU A 648 -8.93 34.90 2.49
C LEU A 648 -9.20 33.51 3.07
N LEU A 649 -10.05 33.43 4.10
CA LEU A 649 -10.47 32.16 4.68
C LEU A 649 -11.19 31.28 3.65
N GLY A 650 -12.15 31.83 2.90
CA GLY A 650 -12.88 31.11 1.86
C GLY A 650 -11.94 30.57 0.77
N ILE A 651 -10.98 31.37 0.31
CA ILE A 651 -9.97 30.94 -0.68
C ILE A 651 -9.12 29.80 -0.10
N ALA A 652 -8.64 29.93 1.14
CA ALA A 652 -7.83 28.90 1.78
C ALA A 652 -8.59 27.56 1.89
N LEU A 653 -9.85 27.60 2.35
CA LEU A 653 -10.69 26.40 2.45
C LEU A 653 -10.99 25.77 1.09
N LEU A 654 -11.25 26.59 0.06
CA LEU A 654 -11.44 26.12 -1.31
C LEU A 654 -10.18 25.42 -1.85
N VAL A 655 -9.01 26.05 -1.70
CA VAL A 655 -7.74 25.47 -2.15
C VAL A 655 -7.47 24.14 -1.44
N VAL A 656 -7.63 24.10 -0.12
CA VAL A 656 -7.46 22.85 0.65
C VAL A 656 -8.46 21.78 0.19
N GLY A 657 -9.73 22.12 0.04
CA GLY A 657 -10.75 21.17 -0.43
C GLY A 657 -10.46 20.62 -1.83
N LEU A 658 -10.03 21.48 -2.76
CA LEU A 658 -9.66 21.06 -4.12
C LEU A 658 -8.38 20.20 -4.13
N LEU A 659 -7.39 20.50 -3.28
CA LEU A 659 -6.21 19.65 -3.12
C LEU A 659 -6.60 18.27 -2.58
N LEU A 660 -7.48 18.22 -1.56
CA LEU A 660 -8.00 16.96 -1.04
C LEU A 660 -8.74 16.17 -2.13
N LEU A 661 -9.56 16.85 -2.95
CA LEU A 661 -10.24 16.22 -4.08
C LEU A 661 -9.26 15.59 -5.07
N VAL A 662 -8.16 16.28 -5.41
CA VAL A 662 -7.10 15.73 -6.28
C VAL A 662 -6.47 14.48 -5.65
N LEU A 663 -6.16 14.51 -4.34
CA LEU A 663 -5.62 13.34 -3.64
C LEU A 663 -6.60 12.15 -3.66
N VAL A 664 -7.89 12.40 -3.41
CA VAL A 664 -8.94 11.38 -3.46
C VAL A 664 -9.07 10.79 -4.85
N ILE A 665 -9.18 11.63 -5.90
CA ILE A 665 -9.34 11.17 -7.28
C ILE A 665 -8.09 10.41 -7.75
N THR A 666 -6.88 10.88 -7.43
CA THR A 666 -5.66 10.16 -7.80
C THR A 666 -5.52 8.82 -7.09
N GLY A 667 -5.96 8.72 -5.83
CA GLY A 667 -6.07 7.44 -5.12
C GLY A 667 -7.04 6.48 -5.81
N PHE A 668 -8.26 6.97 -6.07
CA PHE A 668 -9.30 6.19 -6.75
C PHE A 668 -8.87 5.70 -8.14
N LEU A 669 -8.30 6.58 -8.96
CA LEU A 669 -7.84 6.20 -10.31
C LEU A 669 -6.72 5.17 -10.25
N ARG A 670 -5.86 5.20 -9.23
CA ARG A 670 -4.81 4.20 -9.08
C ARG A 670 -5.38 2.83 -8.73
N GLU A 671 -6.33 2.78 -7.80
CA GLU A 671 -6.97 1.53 -7.36
C GLU A 671 -7.77 0.84 -8.50
N TYR A 672 -8.41 1.63 -9.37
CA TYR A 672 -9.21 1.08 -10.48
C TYR A 672 -8.46 0.86 -11.80
N LEU A 673 -7.28 1.47 -11.98
CA LEU A 673 -6.46 1.30 -13.18
C LEU A 673 -5.25 0.36 -12.98
N ALA A 674 -4.89 0.05 -11.73
CA ALA A 674 -3.92 -0.98 -11.39
C ALA A 674 -4.55 -2.37 -11.45
#